data_AF-A0A7Y8NXE9-F1
#
_entry.id   AF-A0A7Y8NXE9-F1
#
_cell.length_a   1.000
_cell.length_b   1.000
_cell.length_c   1.000
_cell.angle_alpha   90.00
_cell.angle_beta   90.00
_cell.angle_gamma   90.00
#
_symmetry.space_group_name_H-M   'P 1'
#
loop_
_entity.id
_entity.type
_entity.pdbx_description
1 polymer ?
#
loop_
_entity_poly.entity_id
_entity_poly.type
_entity_poly.pdbx_seq_one_letter_code
_entity_poly.pdbx_strand_id
1 'polypeptide(L)'
;MKYVALLIINLFLLTPLCQGQLSNTNKASVLQSSMIWSPSNPGGKQVYIAFRKSFNLSTVSNNASLKLFADSRYILWINGLYVLRGPCRFNPKRPEYDIINLHPFLKKGKNVIAVLVHHYANAINGRIMQHIPGLTAVLEMSGKEILRSDSSWRYNDKTRYLPSPKSWTTIPDVIDARIDKEEWLSAKFDDSEWPFAKLIDGRQWGKMYPREIPLLKETELKGLKLLPSRQTLNAALPIELSAGKEVLIDLGRMAMAYTMMELDADQGSELSMKYALRYENGKPTEMYGVGNTYLARAGIQRFMTSDQWGCHYMLLKCISGKIKILGLSMIDRRYPFQRLGNFKCNDETLNNLWNMAVNTIEVTTDDGYGSDARERNEWLQDPAEPNFITTRVALVGPGNTGMRVFSDPRLLKNIIRHAALSQLPNGQILATFPTDRGPEDCHYVIDDYSCQWIEALKIYYDATGDKAFVKEMWPTLVAQINWFLAHRSPRGLLLAREYTSFDNPLAYITCEGATINAFFHQSLNDANYLGVVLGESEKASLFTQLAKELKVAFNKQLWNNTEEAYNSAYIGDTLYAPTVHAQLIALDRDLVPENRKDAVRKWFLENYKNQGMKHCCNNPDFKMMIKQKCGINMPVVYYWVFQELYRMNTDQMDQEVIQEIKRRWTPMVKYLCNIGTLGESFMNDKGEGSSEACHNYGALPAYFLSSFILGVRLDGPVWKKRVLIEPRLGDLTFAQGKVVTEFGVIPISWKKSKNGKSLAFHFSIPKGIRAEIHFPILSHKPTLIINNMILLKRNIRKKGVTSNQRWISVKNVSGSVFGNVN
;
A
#
# COMPACT_ATOMS: atom_id res chain seq x y z
N MET A 1 -24.79 60.41 53.06
CA MET A 1 -23.58 60.86 52.31
C MET A 1 -22.83 59.61 51.88
N LYS A 2 -23.12 59.01 50.71
CA LYS A 2 -22.57 59.26 49.35
C LYS A 2 -21.10 58.83 49.16
N TYR A 3 -20.93 57.83 48.24
CA TYR A 3 -19.76 57.28 47.50
C TYR A 3 -18.93 56.18 48.20
N VAL A 4 -18.83 54.90 47.76
CA VAL A 4 -18.66 54.16 46.46
C VAL A 4 -17.18 53.80 46.17
N ALA A 5 -16.97 52.53 45.73
CA ALA A 5 -15.82 51.92 45.01
C ALA A 5 -14.68 51.29 45.85
N LEU A 6 -14.07 50.13 45.53
CA LEU A 6 -14.26 49.10 44.50
C LEU A 6 -13.45 47.83 44.91
N LEU A 7 -14.03 46.63 44.77
CA LEU A 7 -13.32 45.36 44.53
C LEU A 7 -12.70 45.39 43.12
N ILE A 8 -11.55 44.74 42.85
CA ILE A 8 -11.23 44.10 41.54
C ILE A 8 -9.95 43.19 41.65
N ILE A 9 -10.18 41.89 41.48
CA ILE A 9 -9.53 40.91 40.57
C ILE A 9 -7.98 40.78 40.54
N ASN A 10 -7.50 39.65 41.07
CA ASN A 10 -6.23 39.02 40.69
C ASN A 10 -6.38 38.32 39.32
N LEU A 11 -5.85 38.91 38.26
CA LEU A 11 -5.69 38.28 36.94
C LEU A 11 -4.21 37.95 36.74
N PHE A 12 -3.81 36.68 36.92
CA PHE A 12 -2.55 36.18 36.37
C PHE A 12 -2.77 35.92 34.87
N LEU A 13 -2.34 36.87 34.04
CA LEU A 13 -2.26 36.71 32.60
C LEU A 13 -1.09 35.79 32.24
N LEU A 14 -1.42 34.59 31.78
CA LEU A 14 -0.59 33.76 30.92
C LEU A 14 -0.23 34.56 29.65
N THR A 15 1.05 34.82 29.44
CA THR A 15 1.61 35.14 28.13
C THR A 15 2.55 34.02 27.69
N PRO A 16 2.59 33.72 26.37
CA PRO A 16 3.12 32.48 25.85
C PRO A 16 4.65 32.50 25.88
N LEU A 17 5.24 31.47 26.46
CA LEU A 17 6.68 31.23 26.40
C LEU A 17 7.09 31.03 24.93
N CYS A 18 7.82 32.03 24.47
CA CYS A 18 8.79 32.07 23.38
C CYS A 18 8.90 30.82 22.50
N GLN A 19 8.62 31.04 21.23
CA GLN A 19 9.22 30.36 20.08
C GLN A 19 10.69 30.02 20.38
N GLY A 20 10.99 28.73 20.46
CA GLY A 20 12.37 28.26 20.40
C GLY A 20 12.97 28.62 19.05
N GLN A 21 13.74 29.71 19.02
CA GLN A 21 14.76 29.89 17.99
C GLN A 21 15.75 28.73 18.12
N LEU A 22 15.56 27.70 17.31
CA LEU A 22 16.62 26.76 16.96
C LEU A 22 17.70 27.57 16.22
N SER A 23 18.74 27.96 16.96
CA SER A 23 20.01 28.42 16.42
C SER A 23 20.67 27.28 15.65
N ASN A 24 20.23 27.07 14.41
CA ASN A 24 20.81 26.08 13.52
C ASN A 24 22.10 26.65 12.90
N THR A 25 23.22 26.55 13.63
CA THR A 25 24.58 26.71 13.09
C THR A 25 25.03 25.48 12.28
N ASN A 26 24.08 24.71 11.72
CA ASN A 26 24.37 23.59 10.84
C ASN A 26 24.64 24.11 9.42
N LYS A 27 25.89 23.97 8.98
CA LYS A 27 26.31 24.19 7.58
C LYS A 27 25.38 23.43 6.64
N ALA A 28 24.79 24.13 5.67
CA ALA A 28 23.90 23.51 4.68
C ALA A 28 24.62 22.37 3.94
N SER A 29 23.94 21.24 3.73
CA SER A 29 24.45 20.17 2.86
C SER A 29 24.61 20.67 1.42
N VAL A 30 25.41 19.97 0.61
CA VAL A 30 25.62 20.35 -0.80
C VAL A 30 24.27 20.52 -1.51
N LEU A 31 23.35 19.55 -1.38
CA LEU A 31 22.02 19.60 -1.99
C LEU A 31 21.20 20.83 -1.58
N GLN A 32 21.25 21.21 -0.30
CA GLN A 32 20.54 22.41 0.18
C GLN A 32 21.20 23.70 -0.32
N SER A 33 22.53 23.73 -0.40
CA SER A 33 23.27 24.90 -0.90
C SER A 33 23.20 25.10 -2.41
N SER A 34 22.85 24.05 -3.15
CA SER A 34 22.71 24.04 -4.62
C SER A 34 21.26 24.15 -5.08
N MET A 35 20.32 24.47 -4.19
CA MET A 35 18.91 24.55 -4.57
C MET A 35 18.66 25.76 -5.49
N ILE A 36 18.01 25.52 -6.62
CA ILE A 36 17.68 26.54 -7.62
C ILE A 36 16.19 26.59 -7.92
N TRP A 37 15.72 27.75 -8.36
CA TRP A 37 14.37 27.93 -8.91
C TRP A 37 14.29 29.09 -9.91
N SER A 38 13.12 29.30 -10.51
CA SER A 38 12.84 30.49 -11.32
C SER A 38 12.63 31.74 -10.43
N PRO A 39 13.19 32.90 -10.79
CA PRO A 39 12.92 34.17 -10.13
C PRO A 39 11.44 34.60 -10.15
N SER A 40 10.66 34.11 -11.12
CA SER A 40 9.25 34.44 -11.33
C SER A 40 8.30 33.85 -10.28
N ASN A 41 8.82 33.40 -9.11
CA ASN A 41 8.16 32.66 -8.02
C ASN A 41 6.63 32.58 -8.16
N PRO A 42 6.09 31.47 -8.66
CA PRO A 42 4.68 31.34 -8.98
C PRO A 42 3.89 31.03 -7.70
N GLY A 43 4.05 31.81 -6.64
CA GLY A 43 3.42 31.58 -5.34
C GLY A 43 1.94 31.21 -5.50
N GLY A 44 1.57 30.03 -5.02
CA GLY A 44 0.20 29.51 -5.07
C GLY A 44 -0.29 29.04 -6.45
N LYS A 45 0.55 29.00 -7.49
CA LYS A 45 0.20 28.54 -8.84
C LYS A 45 0.98 27.30 -9.24
N GLN A 46 0.27 26.32 -9.78
CA GLN A 46 0.89 25.18 -10.43
C GLN A 46 1.70 25.63 -11.65
N VAL A 47 2.91 25.09 -11.82
CA VAL A 47 3.76 25.35 -12.98
C VAL A 47 4.55 24.12 -13.40
N TYR A 48 4.91 24.09 -14.68
CA TYR A 48 5.92 23.21 -15.24
C TYR A 48 7.11 24.07 -15.69
N ILE A 49 8.30 23.79 -15.17
CA ILE A 49 9.52 24.53 -15.51
C ILE A 49 10.58 23.57 -16.00
N ALA A 50 11.12 23.84 -17.18
CA ALA A 50 12.26 23.11 -17.72
C ALA A 50 13.56 23.78 -17.22
N PHE A 51 14.46 22.99 -16.64
CA PHE A 51 15.82 23.41 -16.26
C PHE A 51 16.84 22.69 -17.12
N ARG A 52 17.88 23.40 -17.54
CA ARG A 52 18.94 22.85 -18.40
C ARG A 52 20.34 23.29 -17.97
N LYS A 53 21.30 22.40 -18.20
CA LYS A 53 22.71 22.68 -18.04
C LYS A 53 23.57 21.86 -19.00
N SER A 54 24.45 22.55 -19.72
CA SER A 54 25.51 21.95 -20.52
C SER A 54 26.80 21.81 -19.70
N PHE A 55 27.53 20.71 -19.88
CA PHE A 55 28.85 20.47 -19.26
C PHE A 55 29.71 19.56 -20.15
N ASN A 56 31.03 19.57 -19.97
CA ASN A 56 31.95 18.75 -20.77
C ASN A 56 32.60 17.67 -19.91
N LEU A 57 32.75 16.47 -20.48
CA LEU A 57 33.45 15.35 -19.87
C LEU A 57 34.66 14.94 -20.71
N SER A 58 35.84 14.88 -20.10
CA SER A 58 37.04 14.33 -20.73
C SER A 58 36.98 12.81 -20.86
N THR A 59 36.38 12.14 -19.87
CA THR A 59 36.18 10.69 -19.78
C THR A 59 34.82 10.38 -19.15
N VAL A 60 34.24 9.21 -19.45
CA VAL A 60 33.05 8.69 -18.78
C VAL A 60 33.45 7.48 -17.93
N SER A 61 33.04 7.46 -16.67
CA SER A 61 33.30 6.36 -15.73
C SER A 61 32.01 5.59 -15.45
N ASN A 62 32.13 4.32 -15.07
CA ASN A 62 31.01 3.47 -14.64
C ASN A 62 30.41 3.93 -13.29
N ASN A 63 31.14 4.76 -12.54
CA ASN A 63 30.74 5.30 -11.25
C ASN A 63 30.25 6.75 -11.39
N ALA A 64 29.24 6.99 -12.22
CA ALA A 64 28.62 8.30 -12.40
C ALA A 64 27.24 8.33 -11.70
N SER A 65 27.13 9.10 -10.63
CA SER A 65 25.95 9.13 -9.75
C SER A 65 25.38 10.54 -9.65
N LEU A 66 24.12 10.71 -10.01
CA LEU A 66 23.37 11.95 -9.84
C LEU A 66 22.49 11.85 -8.58
N LYS A 67 22.69 12.76 -7.63
CA LYS A 67 21.73 13.04 -6.56
C LYS A 67 20.76 14.09 -7.09
N LEU A 68 19.47 13.78 -7.14
CA LEU A 68 18.45 14.66 -7.73
C LEU A 68 17.23 14.75 -6.81
N PHE A 69 16.81 15.99 -6.56
CA PHE A 69 15.56 16.28 -5.87
C PHE A 69 14.85 17.42 -6.59
N ALA A 70 13.54 17.29 -6.72
CA ALA A 70 12.69 18.40 -7.11
C ALA A 70 11.42 18.35 -6.27
N ASP A 71 10.88 19.52 -5.99
CA ASP A 71 9.61 19.67 -5.32
C ASP A 71 8.61 20.34 -6.30
N SER A 72 7.65 19.59 -6.85
CA SER A 72 7.05 18.36 -6.28
C SER A 72 7.35 17.07 -7.05
N ARG A 73 7.52 17.15 -8.38
CA ARG A 73 7.87 16.02 -9.26
C ARG A 73 8.82 16.47 -10.36
N TYR A 74 9.60 15.54 -10.91
CA TYR A 74 10.48 15.77 -12.04
C TYR A 74 10.45 14.64 -13.06
N ILE A 75 10.85 15.00 -14.28
CA ILE A 75 11.23 14.07 -15.35
C ILE A 75 12.66 14.44 -15.78
N LEU A 76 13.54 13.44 -15.88
CA LEU A 76 14.96 13.63 -16.17
C LEU A 76 15.32 13.11 -17.57
N TRP A 77 16.05 13.93 -18.33
CA TRP A 77 16.73 13.53 -19.55
C TRP A 77 18.21 13.89 -19.51
N ILE A 78 19.02 13.04 -20.13
CA ILE A 78 20.44 13.28 -20.38
C ILE A 78 20.68 13.12 -21.87
N ASN A 79 21.22 14.14 -22.53
CA ASN A 79 21.49 14.14 -23.97
C ASN A 79 20.25 13.82 -24.84
N GLY A 80 19.06 14.20 -24.39
CA GLY A 80 17.79 13.91 -25.05
C GLY A 80 17.23 12.50 -24.78
N LEU A 81 17.97 11.65 -24.07
CA LEU A 81 17.52 10.32 -23.66
C LEU A 81 16.78 10.42 -22.34
N TYR A 82 15.56 9.88 -22.30
CA TYR A 82 14.78 9.73 -21.07
C TYR A 82 15.52 8.83 -20.08
N VAL A 83 15.62 9.26 -18.83
CA VAL A 83 16.27 8.50 -17.75
C VAL A 83 15.23 7.91 -16.80
N LEU A 84 14.47 8.76 -16.11
CA LEU A 84 13.43 8.37 -15.16
C LEU A 84 12.58 9.56 -14.71
N ARG A 85 11.57 9.28 -13.86
CA ARG A 85 10.71 10.24 -13.16
C ARG A 85 10.85 10.09 -11.64
N GLY A 86 10.78 11.20 -10.92
CA GLY A 86 10.85 11.22 -9.46
C GLY A 86 10.34 12.54 -8.86
N PRO A 87 10.68 12.85 -7.60
CA PRO A 87 10.99 11.84 -6.60
C PRO A 87 9.77 10.92 -6.36
N CYS A 88 9.89 9.93 -5.48
CA CYS A 88 8.69 9.31 -4.91
C CYS A 88 7.84 10.33 -4.15
N ARG A 89 6.60 9.96 -3.82
CA ARG A 89 5.81 10.66 -2.80
C ARG A 89 6.66 10.85 -1.52
N PHE A 90 6.59 12.04 -0.93
CA PHE A 90 7.33 12.38 0.28
C PHE A 90 6.56 13.40 1.10
N ASN A 91 6.79 13.42 2.41
CA ASN A 91 6.25 14.46 3.30
C ASN A 91 7.23 15.64 3.30
N PRO A 92 6.79 16.91 3.17
CA PRO A 92 7.67 18.07 3.24
C PRO A 92 8.56 18.14 4.50
N LYS A 93 8.13 17.52 5.62
CA LYS A 93 8.93 17.40 6.86
C LYS A 93 10.15 16.47 6.72
N ARG A 94 10.18 15.62 5.68
CA ARG A 94 11.25 14.65 5.40
C ARG A 94 11.41 14.44 3.88
N PRO A 95 12.02 15.40 3.16
CA PRO A 95 12.19 15.30 1.72
C PRO A 95 13.20 14.23 1.32
N GLU A 96 12.85 13.48 0.28
CA GLU A 96 13.65 12.36 -0.24
C GLU A 96 14.20 12.65 -1.63
N TYR A 97 15.50 12.44 -1.83
CA TYR A 97 16.18 12.59 -3.12
C TYR A 97 16.59 11.24 -3.72
N ASP A 98 16.59 11.17 -5.04
CA ASP A 98 17.00 9.99 -5.79
C ASP A 98 18.52 9.98 -6.00
N ILE A 99 19.11 8.78 -6.01
CA ILE A 99 20.50 8.53 -6.41
C ILE A 99 20.47 7.68 -7.68
N ILE A 100 20.98 8.23 -8.77
CA ILE A 100 20.75 7.72 -10.13
C ILE A 100 22.08 7.41 -10.80
N ASN A 101 22.26 6.19 -11.28
CA ASN A 101 23.41 5.85 -12.13
C ASN A 101 23.23 6.45 -13.52
N LEU A 102 24.05 7.46 -13.87
CA LEU A 102 24.01 8.13 -15.16
C LEU A 102 25.00 7.57 -16.18
N HIS A 103 25.86 6.61 -15.81
CA HIS A 103 26.85 6.07 -16.74
C HIS A 103 26.27 5.70 -18.13
N PRO A 104 25.12 5.02 -18.25
CA PRO A 104 24.57 4.62 -19.55
C PRO A 104 24.14 5.78 -20.46
N PHE A 105 24.03 7.00 -19.93
CA PHE A 105 23.47 8.16 -20.65
C PHE A 105 24.52 9.24 -20.94
N LEU A 106 25.72 9.13 -20.36
CA LEU A 106 26.81 10.09 -20.52
C LEU A 106 27.72 9.71 -21.69
N LYS A 107 28.34 10.72 -22.31
CA LYS A 107 29.33 10.55 -23.37
C LYS A 107 30.55 11.45 -23.16
N LYS A 108 31.66 11.15 -23.83
CA LYS A 108 32.82 12.07 -23.90
C LYS A 108 32.42 13.35 -24.64
N GLY A 109 32.94 14.50 -24.21
CA GLY A 109 32.63 15.82 -24.77
C GLY A 109 31.39 16.47 -24.13
N LYS A 110 30.64 17.23 -24.93
CA LYS A 110 29.46 17.98 -24.46
C LYS A 110 28.32 17.04 -24.07
N ASN A 111 27.85 17.21 -22.84
CA ASN A 111 26.66 16.59 -22.30
C ASN A 111 25.65 17.67 -21.90
N VAL A 112 24.36 17.31 -21.93
CA VAL A 112 23.28 18.17 -21.42
C VAL A 112 22.43 17.39 -20.43
N ILE A 113 22.20 17.97 -19.26
CA ILE A 113 21.17 17.55 -18.32
C ILE A 113 19.95 18.44 -18.46
N ALA A 114 18.79 17.81 -18.47
CA ALA A 114 17.50 18.46 -18.63
C ALA A 114 16.52 17.90 -17.61
N VAL A 115 15.84 18.78 -16.87
CA VAL A 115 14.87 18.39 -15.86
C VAL A 115 13.60 19.18 -16.06
N LEU A 116 12.49 18.51 -16.31
CA LEU A 116 11.17 19.14 -16.25
C LEU A 116 10.65 18.99 -14.82
N VAL A 117 10.46 20.09 -14.10
CA VAL A 117 9.90 20.08 -12.75
C VAL A 117 8.45 20.51 -12.79
N HIS A 118 7.60 19.71 -12.19
CA HIS A 118 6.21 20.02 -11.94
C HIS A 118 6.03 20.42 -10.47
N HIS A 119 5.78 21.70 -10.24
CA HIS A 119 5.41 22.22 -8.93
C HIS A 119 3.88 22.33 -8.86
N TYR A 120 3.27 21.59 -7.93
CA TYR A 120 1.81 21.47 -7.86
C TYR A 120 1.13 22.54 -6.98
N ALA A 121 1.92 23.35 -6.27
CA ALA A 121 1.47 24.45 -5.42
C ALA A 121 0.35 24.01 -4.43
N ASN A 122 -0.82 24.64 -4.50
CA ASN A 122 -1.96 24.38 -3.60
C ASN A 122 -2.90 23.28 -4.12
N ALA A 123 -2.64 22.72 -5.31
CA ALA A 123 -3.37 21.55 -5.75
C ALA A 123 -2.86 20.36 -4.94
N ILE A 124 -3.74 19.73 -4.17
CA ILE A 124 -3.44 18.53 -3.38
C ILE A 124 -4.26 17.37 -3.89
N ASN A 125 -3.72 16.17 -3.78
CA ASN A 125 -4.39 14.94 -4.20
C ASN A 125 -3.85 13.74 -3.42
N GLY A 126 -4.38 12.53 -3.66
CA GLY A 126 -3.98 11.28 -2.98
C GLY A 126 -2.52 10.84 -3.20
N ARG A 127 -1.69 11.64 -3.90
CA ARG A 127 -0.25 11.41 -4.10
C ARG A 127 0.62 12.65 -3.90
N ILE A 128 0.03 13.84 -3.68
CA ILE A 128 0.77 15.11 -3.58
C ILE A 128 0.15 15.97 -2.48
N MET A 129 1.02 16.46 -1.58
CA MET A 129 0.68 17.40 -0.51
C MET A 129 0.91 18.86 -0.95
N GLN A 130 0.65 19.80 -0.05
CA GLN A 130 1.14 21.16 -0.18
C GLN A 130 2.66 21.16 -0.08
N HIS A 131 3.27 21.77 -1.08
CA HIS A 131 4.70 21.70 -1.33
C HIS A 131 5.21 23.08 -1.71
N ILE A 132 6.53 23.26 -1.68
CA ILE A 132 7.20 24.51 -2.07
C ILE A 132 8.12 24.24 -3.26
N PRO A 133 8.35 25.21 -4.16
CA PRO A 133 9.07 24.92 -5.40
C PRO A 133 10.60 24.87 -5.20
N GLY A 134 11.26 23.87 -5.79
CA GLY A 134 12.73 23.82 -5.84
C GLY A 134 13.29 22.66 -6.66
N LEU A 135 14.52 22.82 -7.13
CA LEU A 135 15.31 21.79 -7.82
C LEU A 135 16.74 21.79 -7.28
N THR A 136 17.30 20.63 -7.02
CA THR A 136 18.74 20.47 -6.76
C THR A 136 19.28 19.21 -7.40
N ALA A 137 20.47 19.32 -8.00
CA ALA A 137 21.12 18.27 -8.76
C ALA A 137 22.63 18.29 -8.48
N VAL A 138 23.21 17.17 -8.07
CA VAL A 138 24.66 17.03 -7.85
C VAL A 138 25.15 15.75 -8.53
N LEU A 139 25.97 15.91 -9.57
CA LEU A 139 26.60 14.80 -10.29
C LEU A 139 28.00 14.57 -9.74
N GLU A 140 28.22 13.38 -9.19
CA GLU A 140 29.52 12.89 -8.76
C GLU A 140 29.99 11.79 -9.73
N MET A 141 31.25 11.81 -10.12
CA MET A 141 31.87 10.77 -10.93
C MET A 141 33.22 10.37 -10.35
N SER A 142 33.38 9.09 -10.02
CA SER A 142 34.61 8.55 -9.38
C SER A 142 35.04 9.34 -8.14
N GLY A 143 34.07 9.73 -7.29
CA GLY A 143 34.30 10.47 -6.05
C GLY A 143 34.57 11.96 -6.22
N LYS A 144 34.55 12.50 -7.45
CA LYS A 144 34.70 13.93 -7.73
C LYS A 144 33.37 14.52 -8.16
N GLU A 145 33.03 15.70 -7.65
CA GLU A 145 31.90 16.46 -8.15
C GLU A 145 32.21 16.99 -9.56
N ILE A 146 31.30 16.74 -10.49
CA ILE A 146 31.38 17.15 -11.90
C ILE A 146 30.50 18.36 -12.15
N LEU A 147 29.32 18.38 -11.53
CA LEU A 147 28.30 19.39 -11.72
C LEU A 147 27.48 19.50 -10.44
N ARG A 148 27.10 20.73 -10.09
CA ARG A 148 26.00 21.02 -9.18
C ARG A 148 25.00 21.97 -9.82
N SER A 149 23.78 22.01 -9.30
CA SER A 149 22.82 23.09 -9.58
C SER A 149 23.29 24.40 -8.97
N ASP A 150 23.26 25.46 -9.78
CA ASP A 150 23.71 26.80 -9.39
C ASP A 150 23.07 27.85 -10.33
N SER A 151 23.41 29.13 -10.14
CA SER A 151 22.88 30.23 -10.96
C SER A 151 23.35 30.25 -12.41
N SER A 152 24.17 29.30 -12.85
CA SER A 152 24.54 29.15 -14.26
C SER A 152 23.66 28.15 -15.01
N TRP A 153 22.72 27.50 -14.31
CA TRP A 153 21.63 26.74 -14.94
C TRP A 153 20.64 27.69 -15.59
N ARG A 154 20.04 27.26 -16.69
CA ARG A 154 19.01 28.02 -17.40
C ARG A 154 17.65 27.39 -17.20
N TYR A 155 16.60 28.20 -17.29
CA TYR A 155 15.23 27.72 -17.14
C TYR A 155 14.28 28.28 -18.21
N ASN A 156 13.18 27.57 -18.45
CA ASN A 156 12.04 28.04 -19.22
C ASN A 156 10.74 27.64 -18.49
N ASP A 157 9.92 28.64 -18.14
CA ASP A 157 8.62 28.48 -17.49
C ASP A 157 7.45 28.54 -18.50
N LYS A 158 7.73 28.69 -19.79
CA LYS A 158 6.78 28.55 -20.90
C LYS A 158 6.98 27.21 -21.57
N THR A 159 6.50 26.16 -20.91
CA THR A 159 6.51 24.79 -21.46
C THR A 159 5.16 24.43 -22.05
N ARG A 160 5.13 23.45 -22.94
CA ARG A 160 3.89 22.88 -23.47
C ARG A 160 3.00 22.22 -22.41
N TYR A 161 3.53 21.87 -21.24
CA TYR A 161 2.75 21.30 -20.14
C TYR A 161 2.13 22.44 -19.35
N LEU A 162 0.80 22.52 -19.39
CA LEU A 162 0.02 23.55 -18.73
C LEU A 162 -0.47 23.07 -17.35
N PRO A 163 -0.88 23.99 -16.47
CA PRO A 163 -1.50 23.63 -15.20
C PRO A 163 -2.61 22.59 -15.37
N SER A 164 -2.55 21.57 -14.52
CA SER A 164 -3.47 20.45 -14.49
C SER A 164 -4.78 20.86 -13.82
N PRO A 165 -5.92 20.30 -14.26
CA PRO A 165 -7.15 20.40 -13.49
C PRO A 165 -7.02 19.70 -12.13
N LYS A 166 -7.91 20.04 -11.19
CA LYS A 166 -8.01 19.35 -9.91
C LYS A 166 -8.27 17.86 -10.15
N SER A 167 -7.49 17.01 -9.49
CA SER A 167 -7.63 15.56 -9.58
C SER A 167 -7.68 14.93 -8.21
N TRP A 168 -8.25 13.73 -8.14
CA TRP A 168 -8.21 12.96 -6.91
C TRP A 168 -6.80 12.44 -6.62
N THR A 169 -5.98 12.04 -7.63
CA THR A 169 -4.71 11.31 -7.38
C THR A 169 -3.75 11.34 -8.57
N THR A 170 -4.22 10.90 -9.74
CA THR A 170 -3.42 10.90 -10.96
C THR A 170 -3.47 12.29 -11.53
N ILE A 171 -2.34 12.84 -11.97
CA ILE A 171 -2.24 14.21 -12.47
C ILE A 171 -2.63 14.21 -13.97
N PRO A 172 -3.74 14.85 -14.36
CA PRO A 172 -4.12 14.96 -15.75
C PRO A 172 -3.24 15.98 -16.47
N ASP A 173 -2.67 15.58 -17.60
CA ASP A 173 -1.91 16.51 -18.43
C ASP A 173 -2.84 17.33 -19.31
N VAL A 174 -2.56 18.64 -19.36
CA VAL A 174 -3.04 19.54 -20.41
C VAL A 174 -1.81 19.97 -21.21
N ILE A 175 -1.70 19.50 -22.46
CA ILE A 175 -0.52 19.72 -23.29
C ILE A 175 -0.89 20.61 -24.49
N ASP A 176 -0.19 21.71 -24.67
CA ASP A 176 -0.27 22.55 -25.87
C ASP A 176 1.08 22.60 -26.58
N ALA A 177 1.24 21.73 -27.59
CA ALA A 177 2.48 21.58 -28.34
C ALA A 177 2.79 22.76 -29.28
N ARG A 178 1.94 23.79 -29.34
CA ARG A 178 2.21 25.04 -30.08
C ARG A 178 3.12 25.98 -29.28
N ILE A 179 3.26 25.77 -27.97
CA ILE A 179 4.00 26.64 -27.05
C ILE A 179 5.51 26.43 -27.15
N ASP A 180 5.96 25.18 -27.19
CA ASP A 180 7.38 24.84 -27.32
C ASP A 180 7.63 23.76 -28.37
N LYS A 181 8.87 23.66 -28.83
CA LYS A 181 9.37 22.54 -29.63
C LYS A 181 10.39 21.83 -28.75
N GLU A 182 10.15 20.56 -28.40
CA GLU A 182 11.00 19.70 -27.53
C GLU A 182 12.49 19.65 -27.90
N GLU A 183 12.89 20.30 -28.99
CA GLU A 183 14.26 20.60 -29.38
C GLU A 183 15.12 20.98 -28.18
N TRP A 184 14.57 21.67 -27.17
CA TRP A 184 15.26 21.95 -25.92
C TRP A 184 15.97 20.69 -25.41
N LEU A 185 15.33 19.51 -25.34
CA LEU A 185 15.89 18.20 -24.91
C LEU A 185 17.22 17.81 -25.58
N SER A 186 17.48 18.27 -26.80
CA SER A 186 18.69 17.96 -27.57
C SER A 186 19.96 18.57 -26.96
N ALA A 187 21.09 17.89 -27.15
CA ALA A 187 22.41 18.46 -26.83
C ALA A 187 22.83 19.61 -27.78
N LYS A 188 22.15 19.74 -28.93
CA LYS A 188 22.40 20.75 -29.97
C LYS A 188 21.58 22.01 -29.80
N PHE A 189 20.59 22.02 -28.91
CA PHE A 189 19.76 23.20 -28.67
C PHE A 189 20.61 24.35 -28.14
N ASP A 190 20.33 25.55 -28.62
CA ASP A 190 20.90 26.78 -28.10
C ASP A 190 19.94 27.37 -27.05
N ASP A 191 20.35 27.28 -25.78
CA ASP A 191 19.60 27.82 -24.66
C ASP A 191 20.04 29.25 -24.29
N SER A 192 20.79 29.98 -25.15
CA SER A 192 21.29 31.33 -24.87
C SER A 192 20.21 32.33 -24.41
N GLU A 193 19.00 32.22 -24.99
CA GLU A 193 17.85 33.07 -24.71
C GLU A 193 17.10 32.69 -23.44
N TRP A 194 17.40 31.53 -22.84
CA TRP A 194 16.75 31.11 -21.60
C TRP A 194 17.36 31.87 -20.42
N PRO A 195 16.54 32.48 -19.54
CA PRO A 195 17.04 33.14 -18.35
C PRO A 195 17.77 32.17 -17.41
N PHE A 196 18.68 32.73 -16.61
CA PHE A 196 19.38 31.99 -15.57
C PHE A 196 18.49 31.71 -14.36
N ALA A 197 18.58 30.50 -13.82
CA ALA A 197 17.95 30.13 -12.56
C ALA A 197 18.60 30.88 -11.38
N LYS A 198 17.86 31.06 -10.29
CA LYS A 198 18.38 31.67 -9.07
C LYS A 198 18.59 30.61 -8.00
N LEU A 199 19.67 30.77 -7.22
CA LEU A 199 19.82 30.06 -5.96
C LEU A 199 18.71 30.49 -5.00
N ILE A 200 18.09 29.51 -4.36
CA ILE A 200 17.11 29.71 -3.30
C ILE A 200 17.60 29.03 -2.02
N ASP A 201 17.05 29.41 -0.87
CA ASP A 201 17.47 28.83 0.40
C ASP A 201 16.95 27.39 0.55
N GLY A 202 17.77 26.40 0.21
CA GLY A 202 17.40 24.99 0.37
C GLY A 202 17.22 24.52 1.82
N ARG A 203 17.57 25.34 2.83
CA ARG A 203 17.36 24.99 4.26
C ARG A 203 15.87 24.91 4.62
N GLN A 204 14.98 25.50 3.83
CA GLN A 204 13.52 25.44 4.06
C GLN A 204 12.94 24.01 4.00
N TRP A 205 13.61 23.08 3.33
CA TRP A 205 13.26 21.65 3.31
C TRP A 205 13.80 20.86 4.51
N GLY A 206 14.56 21.50 5.41
CA GLY A 206 15.25 20.81 6.48
C GLY A 206 16.24 19.76 5.96
N LYS A 207 16.55 18.75 6.78
CA LYS A 207 17.46 17.67 6.40
C LYS A 207 16.84 16.83 5.28
N MET A 208 17.57 16.63 4.19
CA MET A 208 17.17 15.79 3.07
C MET A 208 17.70 14.36 3.25
N TYR A 209 16.93 13.38 2.79
CA TYR A 209 17.22 11.95 2.96
C TYR A 209 17.35 11.26 1.59
N PRO A 210 18.25 10.28 1.43
CA PRO A 210 18.18 9.42 0.26
C PRO A 210 16.90 8.59 0.31
N ARG A 211 16.30 8.36 -0.86
CA ARG A 211 15.16 7.44 -1.02
C ARG A 211 15.45 6.06 -0.43
N GLU A 212 14.51 5.51 0.34
CA GLU A 212 14.68 4.21 1.03
C GLU A 212 14.15 3.00 0.25
N ILE A 213 13.40 3.24 -0.82
CA ILE A 213 12.89 2.22 -1.75
C ILE A 213 13.67 2.24 -3.07
N PRO A 214 13.75 1.11 -3.80
CA PRO A 214 14.37 1.10 -5.13
C PRO A 214 13.67 2.07 -6.08
N LEU A 215 14.40 2.49 -7.13
CA LEU A 215 13.79 3.17 -8.27
C LEU A 215 12.71 2.28 -8.89
N LEU A 216 11.64 2.89 -9.38
CA LEU A 216 10.53 2.15 -9.97
C LEU A 216 10.97 1.51 -11.29
N LYS A 217 10.37 0.35 -11.59
CA LYS A 217 10.59 -0.34 -12.85
C LYS A 217 9.62 0.17 -13.90
N GLU A 218 10.15 0.54 -15.06
CA GLU A 218 9.36 0.93 -16.23
C GLU A 218 9.43 -0.18 -17.28
N THR A 219 8.29 -0.61 -17.80
CA THR A 219 8.18 -1.71 -18.76
C THR A 219 7.17 -1.34 -19.84
N GLU A 220 7.63 -1.25 -21.08
CA GLU A 220 6.74 -1.04 -22.23
C GLU A 220 5.80 -2.25 -22.40
N LEU A 221 4.50 -1.99 -22.46
CA LEU A 221 3.48 -2.99 -22.73
C LEU A 221 3.56 -3.44 -24.19
N LYS A 222 3.44 -4.75 -24.41
CA LYS A 222 3.50 -5.37 -25.74
C LYS A 222 2.17 -6.01 -26.08
N GLY A 223 1.89 -6.13 -27.38
CA GLY A 223 0.68 -6.79 -27.87
C GLY A 223 -0.62 -6.03 -27.62
N LEU A 224 -0.56 -4.69 -27.50
CA LEU A 224 -1.73 -3.81 -27.43
C LEU A 224 -2.65 -4.06 -28.64
N LYS A 225 -3.96 -4.03 -28.43
CA LYS A 225 -4.96 -4.30 -29.48
C LYS A 225 -5.99 -3.19 -29.58
N LEU A 226 -6.49 -2.94 -30.79
CA LEU A 226 -7.64 -2.06 -30.99
C LEU A 226 -8.95 -2.81 -30.71
N LEU A 227 -9.94 -2.11 -30.18
CA LEU A 227 -11.31 -2.61 -30.04
C LEU A 227 -12.27 -1.84 -30.94
N PRO A 228 -13.29 -2.51 -31.52
CA PRO A 228 -13.61 -3.94 -31.36
C PRO A 228 -12.84 -4.88 -32.32
N SER A 229 -12.02 -4.36 -33.24
CA SER A 229 -11.40 -5.15 -34.33
C SER A 229 -10.41 -6.22 -33.86
N ARG A 230 -9.85 -6.10 -32.65
CA ARG A 230 -8.81 -6.96 -32.06
C ARG A 230 -7.49 -6.98 -32.85
N GLN A 231 -7.33 -6.12 -33.86
CA GLN A 231 -6.07 -5.95 -34.57
C GLN A 231 -5.00 -5.44 -33.60
N THR A 232 -3.78 -5.96 -33.71
CA THR A 232 -2.65 -5.45 -32.92
C THR A 232 -2.37 -4.00 -33.29
N LEU A 233 -2.05 -3.15 -32.32
CA LEU A 233 -1.78 -1.73 -32.52
C LEU A 233 -0.73 -1.48 -33.61
N ASN A 234 0.38 -2.23 -33.61
CA ASN A 234 1.45 -2.09 -34.62
C ASN A 234 0.97 -2.33 -36.05
N ALA A 235 0.01 -3.23 -36.26
CA ALA A 235 -0.55 -3.51 -37.57
C ALA A 235 -1.59 -2.47 -38.00
N ALA A 236 -2.16 -1.73 -37.05
CA ALA A 236 -3.14 -0.68 -37.30
C ALA A 236 -2.50 0.70 -37.51
N LEU A 237 -1.24 0.87 -37.12
CA LEU A 237 -0.51 2.13 -37.31
C LEU A 237 -0.09 2.31 -38.79
N PRO A 238 -0.17 3.54 -39.33
CA PRO A 238 -0.66 4.74 -38.67
C PRO A 238 -2.19 4.80 -38.58
N ILE A 239 -2.74 5.35 -37.49
CA ILE A 239 -4.19 5.48 -37.27
C ILE A 239 -4.61 6.93 -37.58
N GLU A 240 -5.51 7.12 -38.53
CA GLU A 240 -6.08 8.45 -38.84
C GLU A 240 -7.39 8.69 -38.06
N LEU A 241 -7.45 9.80 -37.34
CA LEU A 241 -8.61 10.25 -36.59
C LEU A 241 -8.99 11.67 -37.04
N SER A 242 -10.17 11.81 -37.63
CA SER A 242 -10.81 13.11 -37.86
C SER A 242 -11.66 13.51 -36.66
N ALA A 243 -12.08 14.77 -36.60
CA ALA A 243 -12.98 15.27 -35.55
C ALA A 243 -14.15 14.32 -35.23
N GLY A 244 -14.35 14.06 -33.94
CA GLY A 244 -15.35 13.14 -33.39
C GLY A 244 -14.99 11.65 -33.44
N LYS A 245 -13.97 11.24 -34.20
CA LYS A 245 -13.54 9.83 -34.29
C LYS A 245 -12.72 9.44 -33.07
N GLU A 246 -12.88 8.18 -32.68
CA GLU A 246 -12.20 7.59 -31.53
C GLU A 246 -11.72 6.18 -31.83
N VAL A 247 -10.73 5.74 -31.05
CA VAL A 247 -10.23 4.38 -31.03
C VAL A 247 -10.01 3.95 -29.58
N LEU A 248 -10.42 2.73 -29.27
CA LEU A 248 -10.21 2.13 -27.95
C LEU A 248 -9.07 1.12 -28.05
N ILE A 249 -8.14 1.19 -27.09
CA ILE A 249 -6.97 0.33 -27.01
C ILE A 249 -7.11 -0.55 -25.77
N ASP A 250 -7.00 -1.85 -25.98
CA ASP A 250 -6.89 -2.89 -24.96
C ASP A 250 -5.41 -3.12 -24.63
N LEU A 251 -5.05 -2.90 -23.36
CA LEU A 251 -3.68 -3.09 -22.88
C LEU A 251 -3.33 -4.56 -22.65
N GLY A 252 -4.31 -5.46 -22.67
CA GLY A 252 -4.18 -6.90 -22.44
C GLY A 252 -4.01 -7.29 -20.97
N ARG A 253 -3.82 -6.31 -20.07
CA ARG A 253 -3.84 -6.47 -18.61
C ARG A 253 -4.09 -5.12 -17.93
N MET A 254 -4.52 -5.16 -16.67
CA MET A 254 -4.47 -4.00 -15.79
C MET A 254 -3.01 -3.54 -15.58
N ALA A 255 -2.76 -2.25 -15.69
CA ALA A 255 -1.43 -1.65 -15.58
C ALA A 255 -1.47 -0.24 -14.94
N MET A 256 -0.32 0.22 -14.46
CA MET A 256 -0.09 1.60 -14.03
C MET A 256 0.74 2.29 -15.11
N ALA A 257 0.08 2.80 -16.15
CA ALA A 257 0.75 3.13 -17.40
C ALA A 257 0.70 4.62 -17.77
N TYR A 258 1.83 5.15 -18.24
CA TYR A 258 1.88 6.45 -18.92
C TYR A 258 2.03 6.26 -20.43
N THR A 259 1.70 7.30 -21.19
CA THR A 259 1.68 7.26 -22.66
C THR A 259 2.92 7.91 -23.25
N MET A 260 3.50 7.31 -24.28
CA MET A 260 4.43 7.94 -25.22
C MET A 260 3.82 7.86 -26.62
N MET A 261 3.72 9.00 -27.32
CA MET A 261 3.04 9.05 -28.61
C MET A 261 3.83 9.89 -29.62
N GLU A 262 3.86 9.41 -30.86
CA GLU A 262 4.29 10.14 -32.05
C GLU A 262 3.08 10.30 -32.96
N LEU A 263 2.83 11.53 -33.42
CA LEU A 263 1.71 11.85 -34.28
C LEU A 263 2.10 12.92 -35.30
N ASP A 264 1.36 12.94 -36.41
CA ASP A 264 1.33 14.01 -37.40
C ASP A 264 -0.07 14.63 -37.39
N ALA A 265 -0.16 15.96 -37.38
CA ALA A 265 -1.45 16.62 -37.23
C ALA A 265 -1.46 18.03 -37.83
N ASP A 266 -2.66 18.48 -38.17
CA ASP A 266 -2.89 19.89 -38.47
C ASP A 266 -2.77 20.71 -37.18
N GLN A 267 -2.23 21.93 -37.29
CA GLN A 267 -2.14 22.84 -36.16
C GLN A 267 -3.51 23.07 -35.53
N GLY A 268 -3.58 22.96 -34.20
CA GLY A 268 -4.82 23.15 -33.44
C GLY A 268 -5.72 21.92 -33.38
N SER A 269 -5.33 20.78 -33.96
CA SER A 269 -6.06 19.52 -33.75
C SER A 269 -5.98 19.09 -32.29
N GLU A 270 -7.10 18.66 -31.72
CA GLU A 270 -7.23 18.35 -30.30
C GLU A 270 -7.47 16.84 -30.09
N LEU A 271 -6.66 16.23 -29.21
CA LEU A 271 -6.75 14.83 -28.81
C LEU A 271 -7.10 14.72 -27.32
N SER A 272 -8.09 13.89 -27.00
CA SER A 272 -8.41 13.46 -25.64
C SER A 272 -7.95 12.01 -25.43
N MET A 273 -7.37 11.76 -24.25
CA MET A 273 -6.91 10.45 -23.80
C MET A 273 -7.61 10.11 -22.48
N LYS A 274 -8.55 9.16 -22.49
CA LYS A 274 -9.24 8.67 -21.29
C LYS A 274 -8.88 7.24 -20.97
N TYR A 275 -9.06 6.85 -19.73
CA TYR A 275 -8.60 5.56 -19.21
C TYR A 275 -9.73 4.86 -18.47
N ALA A 276 -9.88 3.56 -18.72
CA ALA A 276 -10.94 2.73 -18.16
C ALA A 276 -10.38 1.46 -17.55
N LEU A 277 -10.99 1.00 -16.46
CA LEU A 277 -10.67 -0.28 -15.87
C LEU A 277 -11.42 -1.44 -16.56
N ARG A 278 -12.64 -1.19 -17.05
CA ARG A 278 -13.52 -2.21 -17.63
C ARG A 278 -14.00 -1.88 -19.04
N TYR A 279 -14.46 -2.92 -19.73
CA TYR A 279 -15.12 -2.85 -21.03
C TYR A 279 -16.33 -3.76 -21.02
N GLU A 280 -17.53 -3.17 -20.97
CA GLU A 280 -18.80 -3.85 -20.75
C GLU A 280 -19.80 -3.42 -21.83
N ASN A 281 -20.53 -4.37 -22.41
CA ASN A 281 -21.58 -4.11 -23.40
C ASN A 281 -21.10 -3.20 -24.56
N GLY A 282 -19.87 -3.41 -25.02
CA GLY A 282 -19.27 -2.66 -26.12
C GLY A 282 -18.72 -1.29 -25.75
N LYS A 283 -18.74 -0.89 -24.46
CA LYS A 283 -18.31 0.44 -24.00
C LYS A 283 -17.30 0.35 -22.85
N PRO A 284 -16.31 1.25 -22.81
CA PRO A 284 -15.42 1.34 -21.66
C PRO A 284 -16.17 1.93 -20.43
N THR A 285 -15.96 1.35 -19.26
CA THR A 285 -16.59 1.72 -17.98
C THR A 285 -15.53 1.84 -16.88
N GLU A 286 -15.90 2.38 -15.71
CA GLU A 286 -14.96 2.70 -14.62
C GLU A 286 -13.81 3.63 -15.08
N MET A 287 -14.21 4.78 -15.61
CA MET A 287 -13.27 5.87 -15.89
C MET A 287 -13.23 6.81 -14.71
N TYR A 288 -12.06 6.95 -14.10
CA TYR A 288 -11.84 7.91 -13.02
C TYR A 288 -11.01 9.09 -13.53
N GLY A 289 -11.32 10.30 -13.04
CA GLY A 289 -10.65 11.52 -13.49
C GLY A 289 -11.04 11.96 -14.90
N VAL A 290 -10.38 13.02 -15.39
CA VAL A 290 -10.73 13.67 -16.66
C VAL A 290 -9.90 13.19 -17.86
N GLY A 291 -8.84 12.41 -17.62
CA GLY A 291 -7.87 12.01 -18.65
C GLY A 291 -6.97 13.16 -19.09
N ASN A 292 -6.15 12.94 -20.12
CA ASN A 292 -5.23 13.95 -20.63
C ASN A 292 -5.80 14.63 -21.89
N THR A 293 -5.41 15.89 -22.13
CA THR A 293 -5.68 16.62 -23.38
C THR A 293 -4.39 17.04 -24.06
N TYR A 294 -4.43 17.07 -25.40
CA TYR A 294 -3.29 17.43 -26.22
C TYR A 294 -3.74 18.28 -27.40
N LEU A 295 -3.14 19.46 -27.56
CA LEU A 295 -3.36 20.39 -28.66
C LEU A 295 -2.12 20.43 -29.55
N ALA A 296 -2.29 20.02 -30.80
CA ALA A 296 -1.19 19.78 -31.71
C ALA A 296 -0.63 21.07 -32.34
N ARG A 297 0.68 21.10 -32.58
CA ARG A 297 1.28 21.96 -33.61
C ARG A 297 1.19 21.29 -34.98
N ALA A 298 1.49 22.01 -36.05
CA ALA A 298 1.55 21.41 -37.38
C ALA A 298 2.69 20.38 -37.49
N GLY A 299 2.43 19.30 -38.23
CA GLY A 299 3.41 18.30 -38.62
C GLY A 299 3.73 17.26 -37.55
N ILE A 300 4.82 16.52 -37.79
CA ILE A 300 5.28 15.44 -36.91
C ILE A 300 5.76 15.99 -35.56
N GLN A 301 5.31 15.34 -34.49
CA GLN A 301 5.64 15.67 -33.11
C GLN A 301 5.56 14.44 -32.20
N ARG A 302 6.23 14.55 -31.05
CA ARG A 302 6.26 13.52 -30.01
C ARG A 302 5.92 14.14 -28.67
N PHE A 303 5.32 13.33 -27.79
CA PHE A 303 5.16 13.70 -26.40
C PHE A 303 5.09 12.47 -25.50
N MET A 304 5.27 12.72 -24.20
CA MET A 304 4.95 11.76 -23.15
C MET A 304 4.06 12.41 -22.09
N THR A 305 3.17 11.64 -21.49
CA THR A 305 2.37 12.12 -20.35
C THR A 305 3.25 12.19 -19.09
N SER A 306 2.98 13.10 -18.17
CA SER A 306 3.77 13.37 -16.97
C SER A 306 3.53 12.34 -15.85
N ASP A 307 2.30 11.81 -15.74
CA ASP A 307 1.91 10.81 -14.75
C ASP A 307 1.31 9.54 -15.40
N GLN A 308 1.15 8.50 -14.58
CA GLN A 308 0.64 7.18 -14.98
C GLN A 308 -0.82 7.03 -14.56
N TRP A 309 -1.60 6.32 -15.35
CA TRP A 309 -3.01 6.00 -15.08
C TRP A 309 -3.17 4.50 -14.79
N GLY A 310 -3.91 4.18 -13.73
CA GLY A 310 -4.40 2.81 -13.49
C GLY A 310 -5.46 2.47 -14.53
N CYS A 311 -5.16 1.53 -15.42
CA CYS A 311 -6.05 1.21 -16.53
C CYS A 311 -5.81 -0.15 -17.17
N HIS A 312 -6.86 -0.67 -17.80
CA HIS A 312 -6.79 -1.78 -18.74
C HIS A 312 -7.11 -1.33 -20.16
N TYR A 313 -7.87 -0.24 -20.31
CA TYR A 313 -8.21 0.31 -21.62
C TYR A 313 -7.89 1.80 -21.69
N MET A 314 -7.49 2.25 -22.88
CA MET A 314 -7.26 3.67 -23.20
C MET A 314 -8.13 4.07 -24.39
N LEU A 315 -8.97 5.08 -24.20
CA LEU A 315 -9.79 5.70 -25.24
C LEU A 315 -9.09 6.94 -25.79
N LEU A 316 -8.77 6.92 -27.08
CA LEU A 316 -8.24 8.05 -27.83
C LEU A 316 -9.35 8.67 -28.67
N LYS A 317 -9.56 9.97 -28.55
CA LYS A 317 -10.58 10.68 -29.33
C LYS A 317 -10.03 11.98 -29.92
N CYS A 318 -10.14 12.12 -31.23
CA CYS A 318 -9.92 13.40 -31.90
C CYS A 318 -11.14 14.27 -31.66
N ILE A 319 -11.00 15.32 -30.85
CA ILE A 319 -12.07 16.26 -30.52
C ILE A 319 -12.31 17.18 -31.72
N SER A 320 -11.23 17.71 -32.31
CA SER A 320 -11.27 18.61 -33.46
C SER A 320 -10.02 18.43 -34.36
N GLY A 321 -10.13 18.82 -35.63
CA GLY A 321 -9.04 18.73 -36.59
C GLY A 321 -8.80 17.32 -37.15
N LYS A 322 -7.55 17.06 -37.56
CA LYS A 322 -7.10 15.78 -38.13
C LYS A 322 -5.78 15.37 -37.51
N ILE A 323 -5.76 14.15 -36.97
CA ILE A 323 -4.60 13.57 -36.28
C ILE A 323 -4.29 12.20 -36.89
N LYS A 324 -3.01 11.97 -37.20
CA LYS A 324 -2.47 10.69 -37.63
C LYS A 324 -1.50 10.19 -36.57
N ILE A 325 -1.91 9.18 -35.81
CA ILE A 325 -1.05 8.54 -34.81
C ILE A 325 -0.06 7.66 -35.55
N LEU A 326 1.22 7.98 -35.45
CA LEU A 326 2.32 7.27 -36.12
C LEU A 326 2.93 6.20 -35.21
N GLY A 327 2.98 6.46 -33.91
CA GLY A 327 3.54 5.56 -32.91
C GLY A 327 2.86 5.79 -31.56
N LEU A 328 2.65 4.70 -30.82
CA LEU A 328 2.04 4.75 -29.49
C LEU A 328 2.57 3.61 -28.62
N SER A 329 3.12 3.97 -27.47
CA SER A 329 3.58 3.04 -26.45
C SER A 329 2.94 3.37 -25.10
N MET A 330 2.53 2.32 -24.38
CA MET A 330 2.08 2.41 -22.99
C MET A 330 3.18 1.84 -22.09
N ILE A 331 3.64 2.61 -21.11
CA ILE A 331 4.76 2.22 -20.23
C ILE A 331 4.24 1.99 -18.81
N ASP A 332 4.21 0.72 -18.38
CA ASP A 332 3.82 0.31 -17.03
C ASP A 332 4.96 0.63 -16.04
N ARG A 333 4.68 1.43 -15.01
CA ARG A 333 5.66 1.91 -14.03
C ARG A 333 5.21 1.58 -12.61
N ARG A 334 5.86 0.61 -11.97
CA ARG A 334 5.45 0.05 -10.66
C ARG A 334 6.65 -0.22 -9.76
N TYR A 335 6.39 -0.57 -8.50
CA TYR A 335 7.43 -1.09 -7.62
C TYR A 335 8.09 -2.31 -8.27
N PRO A 336 9.42 -2.45 -8.22
CA PRO A 336 10.15 -3.48 -8.97
C PRO A 336 10.05 -4.88 -8.32
N PHE A 337 8.85 -5.32 -7.93
CA PHE A 337 8.65 -6.67 -7.42
C PHE A 337 9.00 -7.73 -8.47
N GLN A 338 9.52 -8.85 -7.98
CA GLN A 338 9.58 -10.11 -8.69
C GLN A 338 8.66 -11.12 -7.98
N ARG A 339 7.71 -11.68 -8.71
CA ARG A 339 6.87 -12.77 -8.23
C ARG A 339 7.64 -14.09 -8.22
N LEU A 340 7.85 -14.66 -7.03
CA LEU A 340 8.46 -15.99 -6.87
C LEU A 340 7.51 -17.02 -6.24
N GLY A 341 6.49 -16.56 -5.52
CA GLY A 341 5.45 -17.43 -5.01
C GLY A 341 4.51 -17.91 -6.11
N ASN A 342 3.87 -19.04 -5.85
CA ASN A 342 2.78 -19.57 -6.67
C ASN A 342 1.93 -20.56 -5.87
N PHE A 343 0.71 -20.82 -6.35
CA PHE A 343 -0.23 -21.73 -5.75
C PHE A 343 -0.97 -22.52 -6.83
N LYS A 344 -1.20 -23.81 -6.57
CA LYS A 344 -2.05 -24.68 -7.37
C LYS A 344 -2.70 -25.75 -6.50
N CYS A 345 -4.01 -25.94 -6.64
CA CYS A 345 -4.77 -27.04 -6.06
C CYS A 345 -5.73 -27.66 -7.10
N ASN A 346 -6.62 -28.55 -6.65
CA ASN A 346 -7.64 -29.18 -7.48
C ASN A 346 -8.89 -28.32 -7.75
N ASP A 347 -8.87 -27.02 -7.41
CA ASP A 347 -9.96 -26.08 -7.68
C ASP A 347 -9.43 -24.89 -8.50
N GLU A 348 -9.85 -24.80 -9.76
CA GLU A 348 -9.37 -23.76 -10.67
C GLU A 348 -9.80 -22.34 -10.27
N THR A 349 -10.91 -22.20 -9.53
CA THR A 349 -11.32 -20.88 -9.02
C THR A 349 -10.33 -20.38 -7.98
N LEU A 350 -9.86 -21.25 -7.07
CA LEU A 350 -8.84 -20.90 -6.09
C LEU A 350 -7.48 -20.60 -6.74
N ASN A 351 -7.13 -21.35 -7.79
CA ASN A 351 -5.91 -21.10 -8.58
C ASN A 351 -5.93 -19.71 -9.22
N ASN A 352 -7.05 -19.34 -9.86
CA ASN A 352 -7.22 -18.02 -10.46
C ASN A 352 -7.26 -16.93 -9.40
N LEU A 353 -7.99 -17.15 -8.31
CA LEU A 353 -8.07 -16.21 -7.19
C LEU A 353 -6.71 -15.85 -6.63
N TRP A 354 -5.84 -16.84 -6.38
CA TRP A 354 -4.49 -16.57 -5.87
C TRP A 354 -3.70 -15.68 -6.84
N ASN A 355 -3.75 -15.96 -8.14
CA ASN A 355 -3.04 -15.18 -9.16
C ASN A 355 -3.58 -13.75 -9.25
N MET A 356 -4.90 -13.57 -9.23
CA MET A 356 -5.56 -12.27 -9.28
C MET A 356 -5.25 -11.44 -8.03
N ALA A 357 -5.26 -12.06 -6.85
CA ALA A 357 -4.93 -11.40 -5.60
C ALA A 357 -3.50 -10.85 -5.58
N VAL A 358 -2.51 -11.65 -5.99
CA VAL A 358 -1.11 -11.17 -6.08
C VAL A 358 -0.97 -10.11 -7.18
N ASN A 359 -1.69 -10.25 -8.30
CA ASN A 359 -1.67 -9.25 -9.37
C ASN A 359 -2.26 -7.91 -8.93
N THR A 360 -3.34 -7.91 -8.13
CA THR A 360 -3.89 -6.69 -7.53
C THR A 360 -2.81 -5.94 -6.76
N ILE A 361 -2.11 -6.60 -5.83
CA ILE A 361 -1.06 -5.95 -5.04
C ILE A 361 0.09 -5.44 -5.91
N GLU A 362 0.52 -6.20 -6.92
CA GLU A 362 1.55 -5.73 -7.84
C GLU A 362 1.11 -4.48 -8.63
N VAL A 363 -0.17 -4.36 -8.99
CA VAL A 363 -0.71 -3.21 -9.75
C VAL A 363 -0.90 -1.99 -8.84
N THR A 364 -1.47 -2.16 -7.65
CA THR A 364 -1.75 -1.05 -6.73
C THR A 364 -0.51 -0.54 -6.00
N THR A 365 0.68 -1.06 -6.33
CA THR A 365 1.94 -0.71 -5.66
C THR A 365 2.94 -0.06 -6.61
N ASP A 366 3.27 1.21 -6.33
CA ASP A 366 4.24 2.01 -7.08
C ASP A 366 5.38 2.53 -6.20
N ASP A 367 5.34 3.78 -5.76
CA ASP A 367 6.26 4.37 -4.78
C ASP A 367 5.71 4.33 -3.35
N GLY A 368 4.51 3.79 -3.17
CA GLY A 368 3.90 3.44 -1.89
C GLY A 368 3.00 2.22 -2.05
N TYR A 369 2.52 1.68 -0.94
CA TYR A 369 1.42 0.70 -0.97
C TYR A 369 0.10 1.43 -1.18
N GLY A 370 -0.36 1.51 -2.44
CA GLY A 370 -1.65 2.11 -2.78
C GLY A 370 -2.84 1.18 -2.48
N SER A 371 -3.99 1.78 -2.18
CA SER A 371 -5.26 1.05 -2.02
C SER A 371 -5.73 0.40 -3.32
N ASP A 372 -5.70 1.16 -4.40
CA ASP A 372 -6.44 0.86 -5.63
C ASP A 372 -5.89 1.61 -6.86
N ALA A 373 -6.50 1.39 -8.02
CA ALA A 373 -6.11 2.02 -9.29
C ALA A 373 -6.55 3.50 -9.39
N ARG A 374 -7.55 3.91 -8.60
CA ARG A 374 -8.13 5.25 -8.54
C ARG A 374 -7.37 6.15 -7.56
N GLU A 375 -7.56 5.97 -6.24
CA GLU A 375 -7.05 6.69 -5.05
C GLU A 375 -5.53 6.66 -4.91
N ARG A 376 -4.94 5.47 -4.99
CA ARG A 376 -3.47 5.26 -4.92
C ARG A 376 -2.78 5.88 -3.70
N ASN A 377 -3.55 6.29 -2.69
CA ASN A 377 -3.07 6.78 -1.40
C ASN A 377 -2.69 5.59 -0.52
N GLU A 378 -1.91 5.90 0.48
CA GLU A 378 -1.50 5.00 1.54
C GLU A 378 -2.50 5.13 2.70
N TRP A 379 -3.53 4.28 2.73
CA TRP A 379 -4.43 4.15 3.89
C TRP A 379 -3.75 3.33 4.98
N LEU A 380 -3.88 3.74 6.23
CA LEU A 380 -3.13 3.14 7.35
C LEU A 380 -3.56 1.72 7.74
N GLN A 381 -4.76 1.27 7.35
CA GLN A 381 -5.20 -0.13 7.52
C GLN A 381 -4.49 -1.08 6.55
N ASP A 382 -4.35 -0.64 5.31
CA ASP A 382 -3.90 -1.46 4.18
C ASP A 382 -2.48 -2.04 4.24
N PRO A 383 -1.46 -1.41 4.88
CA PRO A 383 -0.08 -1.78 4.62
C PRO A 383 0.31 -3.11 5.24
N ALA A 384 -0.17 -3.43 6.44
CA ALA A 384 0.00 -4.75 7.01
C ALA A 384 -0.96 -5.71 6.29
N GLU A 385 -2.26 -5.44 6.37
CA GLU A 385 -3.31 -6.21 5.71
C GLU A 385 -4.13 -5.31 4.76
N PRO A 386 -4.24 -5.62 3.46
CA PRO A 386 -3.85 -6.85 2.77
C PRO A 386 -2.45 -6.83 2.11
N ASN A 387 -1.78 -5.68 2.08
CA ASN A 387 -0.62 -5.46 1.20
C ASN A 387 0.61 -6.30 1.60
N PHE A 388 1.13 -6.09 2.81
CA PHE A 388 2.37 -6.75 3.24
C PHE A 388 2.18 -8.25 3.45
N ILE A 389 1.05 -8.70 4.00
CA ILE A 389 0.82 -10.15 4.15
C ILE A 389 0.81 -10.89 2.81
N THR A 390 0.34 -10.25 1.73
CA THR A 390 0.34 -10.81 0.37
C THR A 390 1.73 -10.73 -0.25
N THR A 391 2.41 -9.59 -0.09
CA THR A 391 3.82 -9.42 -0.48
C THR A 391 4.69 -10.49 0.16
N ARG A 392 4.49 -10.73 1.46
CA ARG A 392 5.26 -11.66 2.28
C ARG A 392 5.27 -13.07 1.72
N VAL A 393 4.15 -13.55 1.15
CA VAL A 393 4.01 -14.92 0.64
C VAL A 393 4.35 -15.08 -0.84
N ALA A 394 4.44 -13.99 -1.62
CA ALA A 394 4.53 -14.06 -3.08
C ALA A 394 5.68 -13.28 -3.73
N LEU A 395 6.13 -12.17 -3.12
CA LEU A 395 6.92 -11.14 -3.79
C LEU A 395 8.30 -10.95 -3.14
N VAL A 396 9.28 -10.61 -3.98
CA VAL A 396 10.63 -10.20 -3.56
C VAL A 396 11.00 -8.89 -4.25
N GLY A 397 11.82 -8.06 -3.61
CA GLY A 397 12.35 -6.83 -4.20
C GLY A 397 13.84 -6.93 -4.57
N PRO A 398 14.36 -5.97 -5.37
CA PRO A 398 15.76 -5.89 -5.71
C PRO A 398 16.57 -5.34 -4.52
N GLY A 399 17.72 -5.93 -4.23
CA GLY A 399 18.69 -5.44 -3.25
C GLY A 399 19.89 -4.75 -3.90
N ASN A 400 20.60 -3.94 -3.12
CA ASN A 400 21.65 -3.04 -3.60
C ASN A 400 22.91 -3.75 -4.13
N THR A 401 23.07 -5.04 -3.85
CA THR A 401 24.23 -5.87 -4.28
C THR A 401 23.84 -6.94 -5.31
N GLY A 402 22.65 -6.82 -5.92
CA GLY A 402 22.07 -7.87 -6.78
C GLY A 402 21.42 -9.02 -6.00
N MET A 403 21.53 -9.03 -4.67
CA MET A 403 20.76 -9.94 -3.81
C MET A 403 19.28 -9.56 -3.79
N ARG A 404 18.41 -10.55 -3.57
CA ARG A 404 16.96 -10.32 -3.39
C ARG A 404 16.66 -9.93 -1.95
N VAL A 405 15.68 -9.04 -1.79
CA VAL A 405 15.02 -8.78 -0.51
C VAL A 405 13.74 -9.61 -0.49
N PHE A 406 13.74 -10.71 0.27
CA PHE A 406 12.56 -11.56 0.39
C PHE A 406 11.50 -10.91 1.27
N SER A 407 10.22 -11.12 0.95
CA SER A 407 9.09 -10.53 1.69
C SER A 407 9.30 -9.02 1.90
N ASP A 408 9.61 -8.31 0.82
CA ASP A 408 10.23 -6.98 0.85
C ASP A 408 9.47 -5.99 1.76
N PRO A 409 10.04 -5.60 2.91
CA PRO A 409 9.34 -4.82 3.92
C PRO A 409 9.51 -3.30 3.75
N ARG A 410 10.23 -2.84 2.72
CA ARG A 410 10.58 -1.42 2.58
C ARG A 410 9.36 -0.51 2.36
N LEU A 411 8.34 -0.98 1.66
CA LEU A 411 7.11 -0.21 1.50
C LEU A 411 6.29 -0.15 2.79
N LEU A 412 6.27 -1.23 3.58
CA LEU A 412 5.68 -1.22 4.92
C LEU A 412 6.41 -0.22 5.83
N LYS A 413 7.74 -0.16 5.75
CA LYS A 413 8.54 0.84 6.47
C LYS A 413 8.16 2.28 6.08
N ASN A 414 8.04 2.53 4.77
CA ASN A 414 7.77 3.86 4.25
C ASN A 414 6.42 4.40 4.73
N ILE A 415 5.34 3.65 4.56
CA ILE A 415 4.01 4.08 5.02
C ILE A 415 3.95 4.30 6.54
N ILE A 416 4.59 3.45 7.35
CA ILE A 416 4.68 3.65 8.80
C ILE A 416 5.32 5.01 9.10
N ARG A 417 6.41 5.35 8.41
CA ARG A 417 7.09 6.63 8.59
C ARG A 417 6.25 7.80 8.06
N HIS A 418 5.62 7.65 6.90
CA HIS A 418 4.79 8.69 6.31
C HIS A 418 3.62 9.06 7.22
N ALA A 419 2.96 8.06 7.80
CA ALA A 419 1.93 8.23 8.81
C ALA A 419 2.47 8.93 10.06
N ALA A 420 3.65 8.56 10.56
CA ALA A 420 4.25 9.24 11.71
C ALA A 420 4.50 10.74 11.43
N LEU A 421 4.85 11.10 10.20
CA LEU A 421 5.07 12.49 9.80
C LEU A 421 3.77 13.29 9.64
N SER A 422 2.62 12.62 9.51
CA SER A 422 1.30 13.26 9.48
C SER A 422 0.70 13.50 10.87
N GLN A 423 1.36 13.06 11.95
CA GLN A 423 0.88 13.23 13.32
C GLN A 423 0.60 14.70 13.66
N LEU A 424 -0.58 14.94 14.21
CA LEU A 424 -1.08 16.24 14.64
C LEU A 424 -0.47 16.66 15.99
N PRO A 425 -0.50 17.96 16.35
CA PRO A 425 0.04 18.44 17.62
C PRO A 425 -0.56 17.79 18.88
N ASN A 426 -1.81 17.30 18.80
CA ASN A 426 -2.47 16.60 19.90
C ASN A 426 -2.07 15.12 20.02
N GLY A 427 -1.21 14.60 19.13
CA GLY A 427 -0.74 13.21 19.11
C GLY A 427 -1.50 12.29 18.16
N GLN A 428 -2.61 12.72 17.57
CA GLN A 428 -3.41 11.87 16.67
C GLN A 428 -2.76 11.74 15.28
N ILE A 429 -2.78 10.55 14.70
CA ILE A 429 -2.26 10.26 13.36
C ILE A 429 -3.41 10.34 12.32
N LEU A 430 -3.14 10.89 11.14
CA LEU A 430 -4.11 10.98 10.05
C LEU A 430 -4.32 9.64 9.34
N ALA A 431 -5.52 9.41 8.80
CA ALA A 431 -5.91 8.10 8.24
C ALA A 431 -5.24 7.72 6.91
N THR A 432 -4.59 8.68 6.24
CA THR A 432 -3.97 8.49 4.93
C THR A 432 -2.66 9.24 4.78
N PHE A 433 -1.88 8.85 3.79
CA PHE A 433 -0.80 9.63 3.23
C PHE A 433 -0.73 9.47 1.70
N PRO A 434 -0.22 10.45 0.94
CA PRO A 434 -0.05 11.86 1.29
C PRO A 434 -1.40 12.49 1.59
N THR A 435 -1.44 13.43 2.54
CA THR A 435 -2.70 14.07 2.94
C THR A 435 -2.46 15.47 3.51
N ASP A 436 -3.28 16.41 3.05
CA ASP A 436 -3.55 17.68 3.74
C ASP A 436 -5.07 17.85 3.95
N ARG A 437 -5.78 16.72 4.08
CA ARG A 437 -7.21 16.73 4.46
C ARG A 437 -7.34 17.49 5.78
N GLY A 438 -8.38 18.32 5.90
CA GLY A 438 -8.76 18.94 7.16
C GLY A 438 -9.87 18.18 7.89
N PRO A 439 -10.25 18.62 9.10
CA PRO A 439 -11.27 17.98 9.93
C PRO A 439 -12.67 17.94 9.30
N GLU A 440 -12.91 18.69 8.24
CA GLU A 440 -14.13 18.64 7.42
C GLU A 440 -14.27 17.34 6.60
N ASP A 441 -13.18 16.62 6.35
CA ASP A 441 -13.22 15.32 5.67
C ASP A 441 -13.52 14.21 6.68
N CYS A 442 -14.54 13.39 6.40
CA CYS A 442 -14.86 12.20 7.20
C CYS A 442 -13.66 11.24 7.35
N HIS A 443 -12.78 11.21 6.35
CA HIS A 443 -11.58 10.39 6.31
C HIS A 443 -10.33 11.10 6.85
N TYR A 444 -10.48 12.24 7.51
CA TYR A 444 -9.37 12.95 8.14
C TYR A 444 -8.64 12.06 9.15
N VAL A 445 -9.42 11.47 10.06
CA VAL A 445 -8.96 10.54 11.09
C VAL A 445 -9.89 9.33 11.14
N ILE A 446 -9.27 8.16 11.30
CA ILE A 446 -9.92 6.87 11.52
C ILE A 446 -9.12 6.22 12.65
N ASP A 447 -9.68 6.18 13.85
CA ASP A 447 -8.90 5.88 15.05
C ASP A 447 -8.44 4.41 15.09
N ASP A 448 -9.23 3.49 14.53
CA ASP A 448 -8.84 2.08 14.36
C ASP A 448 -7.59 1.93 13.47
N TYR A 449 -7.42 2.80 12.47
CA TYR A 449 -6.26 2.75 11.58
C TYR A 449 -4.98 3.17 12.33
N SER A 450 -5.08 4.13 13.23
CA SER A 450 -3.94 4.53 14.07
C SER A 450 -3.55 3.44 15.07
N CYS A 451 -4.50 2.59 15.50
CA CYS A 451 -4.19 1.37 16.25
C CYS A 451 -3.45 0.35 15.38
N GLN A 452 -3.96 0.10 14.17
CA GLN A 452 -3.35 -0.82 13.20
C GLN A 452 -1.96 -0.35 12.73
N TRP A 453 -1.67 0.95 12.74
CA TRP A 453 -0.32 1.48 12.51
C TRP A 453 0.69 0.99 13.57
N ILE A 454 0.28 0.87 14.84
CA ILE A 454 1.13 0.31 15.92
C ILE A 454 1.36 -1.19 15.69
N GLU A 455 0.32 -1.92 15.29
CA GLU A 455 0.42 -3.34 14.90
C GLU A 455 1.36 -3.51 13.68
N ALA A 456 1.25 -2.66 12.67
CA ALA A 456 2.12 -2.65 11.50
C ALA A 456 3.60 -2.42 11.87
N LEU A 457 3.89 -1.56 12.85
CA LEU A 457 5.24 -1.37 13.37
C LEU A 457 5.79 -2.64 14.04
N LYS A 458 4.96 -3.35 14.81
CA LYS A 458 5.34 -4.66 15.37
C LYS A 458 5.57 -5.69 14.28
N ILE A 459 4.69 -5.79 13.28
CA ILE A 459 4.83 -6.71 12.14
C ILE A 459 6.14 -6.43 11.39
N TYR A 460 6.43 -5.16 11.10
CA TYR A 460 7.69 -4.75 10.48
C TYR A 460 8.89 -5.17 11.33
N TYR A 461 8.87 -4.92 12.65
CA TYR A 461 9.95 -5.32 13.53
C TYR A 461 10.13 -6.84 13.56
N ASP A 462 9.05 -7.60 13.69
CA ASP A 462 9.10 -9.06 13.70
C ASP A 462 9.65 -9.61 12.37
N ALA A 463 9.38 -8.95 11.25
CA ALA A 463 9.87 -9.31 9.91
C ALA A 463 11.32 -8.88 9.61
N THR A 464 11.91 -7.97 10.39
CA THR A 464 13.21 -7.35 10.04
C THR A 464 14.25 -7.36 11.15
N GLY A 465 13.82 -7.33 12.42
CA GLY A 465 14.68 -7.04 13.56
C GLY A 465 15.22 -5.60 13.61
N ASP A 466 14.68 -4.67 12.81
CA ASP A 466 15.17 -3.29 12.71
C ASP A 466 14.74 -2.45 13.94
N LYS A 467 15.48 -2.65 15.04
CA LYS A 467 15.31 -1.91 16.30
C LYS A 467 15.52 -0.40 16.14
N ALA A 468 16.35 0.02 15.19
CA ALA A 468 16.63 1.44 14.96
C ALA A 468 15.39 2.16 14.44
N PHE A 469 14.64 1.55 13.53
CA PHE A 469 13.38 2.10 13.06
C PHE A 469 12.29 2.10 14.13
N VAL A 470 12.20 1.05 14.96
CA VAL A 470 11.29 1.07 16.12
C VAL A 470 11.59 2.23 17.05
N LYS A 471 12.88 2.50 17.31
CA LYS A 471 13.31 3.66 18.10
C LYS A 471 12.95 4.99 17.44
N GLU A 472 13.03 5.08 16.11
CA GLU A 472 12.62 6.24 15.33
C GLU A 472 11.12 6.54 15.52
N MET A 473 10.28 5.50 15.50
CA MET A 473 8.81 5.63 15.57
C MET A 473 8.26 5.73 17.01
N TRP A 474 9.07 5.39 18.02
CA TRP A 474 8.65 5.35 19.42
C TRP A 474 7.99 6.63 19.94
N PRO A 475 8.51 7.85 19.68
CA PRO A 475 7.86 9.08 20.14
C PRO A 475 6.45 9.26 19.58
N THR A 476 6.25 8.97 18.28
CA THR A 476 4.94 9.03 17.62
C THR A 476 3.97 8.03 18.23
N LEU A 477 4.43 6.78 18.45
CA LEU A 477 3.63 5.74 19.10
C LEU A 477 3.16 6.17 20.50
N VAL A 478 4.07 6.70 21.32
CA VAL A 478 3.73 7.17 22.68
C VAL A 478 2.75 8.33 22.64
N ALA A 479 2.92 9.28 21.71
CA ALA A 479 2.00 10.40 21.56
C ALA A 479 0.59 9.95 21.11
N GLN A 480 0.49 8.97 20.21
CA GLN A 480 -0.79 8.38 19.81
C GLN A 480 -1.48 7.67 20.98
N ILE A 481 -0.75 6.90 21.79
CA ILE A 481 -1.31 6.26 22.99
C ILE A 481 -1.77 7.31 24.00
N ASN A 482 -0.98 8.37 24.24
CA ASN A 482 -1.37 9.45 25.14
C ASN A 482 -2.65 10.15 24.68
N TRP A 483 -2.83 10.34 23.37
CA TRP A 483 -4.08 10.84 22.82
C TRP A 483 -5.24 9.92 23.20
N PHE A 484 -5.14 8.61 22.98
CA PHE A 484 -6.18 7.66 23.41
C PHE A 484 -6.44 7.69 24.92
N LEU A 485 -5.40 7.79 25.74
CA LEU A 485 -5.54 7.85 27.20
C LEU A 485 -6.30 9.10 27.66
N ALA A 486 -6.10 10.23 26.98
CA ALA A 486 -6.84 11.46 27.24
C ALA A 486 -8.34 11.38 26.85
N HIS A 487 -8.73 10.37 26.08
CA HIS A 487 -10.10 10.13 25.63
C HIS A 487 -10.74 8.89 26.28
N ARG A 488 -10.21 8.44 27.41
CA ARG A 488 -10.89 7.42 28.23
C ARG A 488 -12.06 8.02 29.00
N SER A 489 -13.19 7.34 28.99
CA SER A 489 -14.37 7.70 29.77
C SER A 489 -14.26 7.22 31.23
N PRO A 490 -15.13 7.70 32.13
CA PRO A 490 -15.25 7.16 33.49
C PRO A 490 -15.61 5.66 33.55
N ARG A 491 -16.17 5.08 32.48
CA ARG A 491 -16.42 3.63 32.39
C ARG A 491 -15.12 2.82 32.21
N GLY A 492 -14.00 3.49 31.96
CA GLY A 492 -12.70 2.89 31.69
C GLY A 492 -12.50 2.47 30.23
N LEU A 493 -13.46 2.76 29.36
CA LEU A 493 -13.41 2.52 27.92
C LEU A 493 -12.84 3.73 27.18
N LEU A 494 -12.29 3.52 25.98
CA LEU A 494 -11.91 4.56 25.04
C LEU A 494 -13.15 5.10 24.32
N LEU A 495 -13.31 6.42 24.29
CA LEU A 495 -14.27 7.15 23.47
C LEU A 495 -13.57 7.71 22.23
N ALA A 496 -13.75 7.06 21.09
CA ALA A 496 -13.08 7.42 19.84
C ALA A 496 -13.94 7.05 18.62
N ARG A 497 -13.53 7.45 17.43
CA ARG A 497 -14.26 7.15 16.19
C ARG A 497 -14.01 5.72 15.76
N GLU A 498 -15.05 4.89 15.85
CA GLU A 498 -15.01 3.50 15.40
C GLU A 498 -15.14 3.41 13.87
N TYR A 499 -14.48 2.41 13.27
CA TYR A 499 -14.56 2.14 11.84
C TYR A 499 -14.54 0.65 11.50
N THR A 500 -13.44 -0.06 11.71
CA THR A 500 -13.12 -1.42 11.23
C THR A 500 -13.17 -1.57 9.70
N SER A 501 -14.31 -1.26 9.09
CA SER A 501 -14.56 -1.23 7.65
C SER A 501 -15.97 -0.62 7.40
N PHE A 502 -16.30 -0.31 6.14
CA PHE A 502 -17.61 0.26 5.78
C PHE A 502 -18.84 -0.55 6.20
N ASP A 503 -18.70 -1.86 6.44
CA ASP A 503 -19.81 -2.74 6.85
C ASP A 503 -20.02 -2.83 8.36
N ASN A 504 -19.16 -2.22 9.17
CA ASN A 504 -19.39 -2.12 10.60
C ASN A 504 -20.58 -1.18 10.85
N PRO A 505 -21.61 -1.61 11.60
CA PRO A 505 -22.70 -0.72 11.98
C PRO A 505 -22.22 0.59 12.62
N LEU A 506 -21.09 0.61 13.32
CA LEU A 506 -20.57 1.80 13.97
C LEU A 506 -19.53 2.57 13.15
N ALA A 507 -19.39 2.27 11.85
CA ALA A 507 -18.42 2.95 10.99
C ALA A 507 -18.60 4.47 11.00
N TYR A 508 -17.51 5.19 11.27
CA TYR A 508 -17.42 6.65 11.43
C TYR A 508 -18.17 7.24 12.64
N ILE A 509 -18.62 6.43 13.59
CA ILE A 509 -19.33 6.90 14.78
C ILE A 509 -18.36 7.04 15.97
N THR A 510 -18.33 8.22 16.57
CA THR A 510 -17.62 8.42 17.85
C THR A 510 -18.42 7.80 18.99
N CYS A 511 -17.86 6.77 19.62
CA CYS A 511 -18.53 6.00 20.66
C CYS A 511 -17.52 5.30 21.57
N GLU A 512 -17.99 4.78 22.70
CA GLU A 512 -17.23 3.76 23.45
C GLU A 512 -17.53 2.39 22.84
N GLY A 513 -17.00 2.21 21.63
CA GLY A 513 -17.32 1.08 20.80
C GLY A 513 -16.43 -0.13 21.05
N ALA A 514 -16.99 -1.31 20.85
CA ALA A 514 -16.33 -2.57 21.15
C ALA A 514 -15.11 -2.80 20.26
N THR A 515 -15.17 -2.45 18.97
CA THR A 515 -14.06 -2.76 18.05
C THR A 515 -12.89 -1.80 18.25
N ILE A 516 -13.14 -0.50 18.41
CA ILE A 516 -12.08 0.48 18.70
C ILE A 516 -11.39 0.18 20.04
N ASN A 517 -12.14 -0.22 21.07
CA ASN A 517 -11.55 -0.63 22.34
C ASN A 517 -10.73 -1.93 22.21
N ALA A 518 -11.14 -2.86 21.35
CA ALA A 518 -10.38 -4.06 21.06
C ALA A 518 -9.07 -3.77 20.30
N PHE A 519 -9.09 -2.90 19.30
CA PHE A 519 -7.87 -2.46 18.62
C PHE A 519 -6.94 -1.66 19.54
N PHE A 520 -7.49 -0.84 20.43
CA PHE A 520 -6.69 -0.12 21.43
C PHE A 520 -6.05 -1.07 22.46
N HIS A 521 -6.77 -2.11 22.90
CA HIS A 521 -6.20 -3.18 23.73
C HIS A 521 -4.99 -3.84 23.06
N GLN A 522 -5.11 -4.20 21.78
CA GLN A 522 -3.98 -4.76 21.03
C GLN A 522 -2.82 -3.77 20.91
N SER A 523 -3.12 -2.49 20.65
CA SER A 523 -2.11 -1.43 20.54
C SER A 523 -1.29 -1.28 21.82
N LEU A 524 -1.91 -1.38 23.00
CA LEU A 524 -1.20 -1.37 24.29
C LEU A 524 -0.28 -2.59 24.44
N ASN A 525 -0.71 -3.77 24.00
CA ASN A 525 0.11 -4.98 24.03
C ASN A 525 1.31 -4.90 23.07
N ASP A 526 1.09 -4.38 21.86
CA ASP A 526 2.15 -4.20 20.87
C ASP A 526 3.14 -3.10 21.30
N ALA A 527 2.64 -2.00 21.87
CA ALA A 527 3.45 -0.95 22.46
C ALA A 527 4.29 -1.45 23.63
N ASN A 528 3.74 -2.30 24.50
CA ASN A 528 4.51 -2.97 25.54
C ASN A 528 5.63 -3.82 24.93
N TYR A 529 5.33 -4.67 23.95
CA TYR A 529 6.33 -5.51 23.29
C TYR A 529 7.48 -4.68 22.69
N LEU A 530 7.15 -3.61 21.96
CA LEU A 530 8.14 -2.70 21.37
C LEU A 530 8.90 -1.89 22.44
N GLY A 531 8.24 -1.52 23.54
CA GLY A 531 8.88 -0.87 24.69
C GLY A 531 9.92 -1.75 25.35
N VAL A 532 9.61 -3.04 25.59
CA VAL A 532 10.57 -4.02 26.10
C VAL A 532 11.76 -4.18 25.15
N VAL A 533 11.51 -4.25 23.84
CA VAL A 533 12.56 -4.30 22.81
C VAL A 533 13.50 -3.11 22.92
N LEU A 534 12.98 -1.90 23.16
CA LEU A 534 13.77 -0.68 23.28
C LEU A 534 14.44 -0.50 24.65
N GLY A 535 13.98 -1.21 25.68
CA GLY A 535 14.41 -1.01 27.07
C GLY A 535 13.62 0.08 27.81
N GLU A 536 12.44 0.45 27.33
CA GLU A 536 11.54 1.45 27.90
C GLU A 536 10.65 0.82 28.99
N SER A 537 11.28 0.26 30.03
CA SER A 537 10.63 -0.62 31.02
C SER A 537 9.45 0.02 31.77
N GLU A 538 9.53 1.31 32.12
CA GLU A 538 8.46 2.01 32.82
C GLU A 538 7.20 2.15 31.94
N LYS A 539 7.37 2.63 30.70
CA LYS A 539 6.26 2.75 29.74
C LYS A 539 5.68 1.38 29.37
N ALA A 540 6.53 0.38 29.15
CA ALA A 540 6.10 -0.98 28.87
C ALA A 540 5.24 -1.57 30.01
N SER A 541 5.64 -1.33 31.26
CA SER A 541 4.87 -1.74 32.44
C SER A 541 3.53 -1.01 32.54
N LEU A 542 3.52 0.30 32.27
CA LEU A 542 2.29 1.10 32.21
C LEU A 542 1.33 0.58 31.13
N PHE A 543 1.81 0.30 29.92
CA PHE A 543 0.97 -0.22 28.85
C PHE A 543 0.41 -1.61 29.18
N THR A 544 1.20 -2.46 29.84
CA THR A 544 0.73 -3.76 30.35
C THR A 544 -0.40 -3.59 31.38
N GLN A 545 -0.27 -2.64 32.30
CA GLN A 545 -1.30 -2.34 33.28
C GLN A 545 -2.59 -1.83 32.60
N LEU A 546 -2.46 -0.85 31.71
CA LEU A 546 -3.58 -0.26 30.98
C LEU A 546 -4.34 -1.29 30.14
N ALA A 547 -3.64 -2.22 29.47
CA ALA A 547 -4.26 -3.30 28.72
C ALA A 547 -5.13 -4.19 29.63
N LYS A 548 -4.61 -4.55 30.82
CA LYS A 548 -5.37 -5.33 31.81
C LYS A 548 -6.61 -4.59 32.30
N GLU A 549 -6.47 -3.32 32.65
CA GLU A 549 -7.59 -2.47 33.09
C GLU A 549 -8.66 -2.35 32.01
N LEU A 550 -8.26 -2.12 30.76
CA LEU A 550 -9.17 -2.03 29.63
C LEU A 550 -9.90 -3.35 29.40
N LYS A 551 -9.19 -4.50 29.48
CA LYS A 551 -9.83 -5.83 29.36
C LYS A 551 -10.88 -6.06 30.44
N VAL A 552 -10.62 -5.63 31.68
CA VAL A 552 -11.60 -5.70 32.78
C VAL A 552 -12.79 -4.79 32.50
N ALA A 553 -12.56 -3.53 32.12
CA ALA A 553 -13.62 -2.58 31.79
C ALA A 553 -14.48 -3.09 30.63
N PHE A 554 -13.87 -3.52 29.53
CA PHE A 554 -14.55 -4.10 28.37
C PHE A 554 -15.50 -5.24 28.77
N ASN A 555 -15.00 -6.21 29.53
CA ASN A 555 -15.78 -7.38 29.95
C ASN A 555 -16.89 -7.07 30.96
N LYS A 556 -16.73 -6.00 31.74
CA LYS A 556 -17.73 -5.53 32.70
C LYS A 556 -18.83 -4.74 32.00
N GLN A 557 -18.45 -3.82 31.11
CA GLN A 557 -19.35 -2.82 30.55
C GLN A 557 -20.11 -3.35 29.32
N LEU A 558 -19.49 -4.17 28.48
CA LEU A 558 -20.05 -4.55 27.18
C LEU A 558 -20.60 -5.98 27.14
N TRP A 559 -20.41 -6.80 28.17
CA TRP A 559 -20.94 -8.16 28.17
C TRP A 559 -22.47 -8.19 28.29
N ASN A 560 -23.13 -8.90 27.39
CA ASN A 560 -24.56 -9.15 27.39
C ASN A 560 -24.84 -10.58 27.87
N ASN A 561 -25.37 -10.72 29.09
CA ASN A 561 -25.68 -12.05 29.65
C ASN A 561 -26.82 -12.77 28.91
N THR A 562 -27.78 -12.03 28.35
CA THR A 562 -28.95 -12.62 27.67
C THR A 562 -28.57 -13.21 26.32
N GLU A 563 -27.70 -12.53 25.58
CA GLU A 563 -27.24 -13.00 24.26
C GLU A 563 -25.94 -13.80 24.32
N GLU A 564 -25.28 -13.86 25.48
CA GLU A 564 -23.94 -14.44 25.64
C GLU A 564 -22.90 -13.89 24.65
N ALA A 565 -22.99 -12.59 24.37
CA ALA A 565 -22.18 -11.87 23.41
C ALA A 565 -21.81 -10.46 23.91
N TYR A 566 -21.00 -9.72 23.15
CA TYR A 566 -20.65 -8.34 23.50
C TYR A 566 -21.56 -7.34 22.78
N ASN A 567 -22.18 -6.46 23.56
CA ASN A 567 -22.86 -5.26 23.08
C ASN A 567 -21.88 -4.38 22.28
N SER A 568 -22.39 -3.70 21.25
CA SER A 568 -21.53 -3.05 20.26
C SER A 568 -20.88 -1.76 20.77
N ALA A 569 -21.60 -0.93 21.53
CA ALA A 569 -21.08 0.34 22.04
C ALA A 569 -21.99 1.00 23.08
N TYR A 570 -21.41 1.92 23.85
CA TYR A 570 -22.14 3.06 24.42
C TYR A 570 -22.08 4.28 23.47
N ILE A 571 -23.23 4.91 23.22
CA ILE A 571 -23.33 6.25 22.64
C ILE A 571 -24.10 7.12 23.62
N GLY A 572 -23.41 8.08 24.24
CA GLY A 572 -23.91 8.73 25.46
C GLY A 572 -24.12 7.67 26.56
N ASP A 573 -25.33 7.57 27.08
CA ASP A 573 -25.69 6.57 28.10
C ASP A 573 -26.45 5.36 27.54
N THR A 574 -26.69 5.33 26.23
CA THR A 574 -27.39 4.22 25.58
C THR A 574 -26.41 3.12 25.19
N LEU A 575 -26.64 1.91 25.72
CA LEU A 575 -25.93 0.69 25.33
C LEU A 575 -26.66 0.03 24.15
N TYR A 576 -25.92 -0.25 23.08
CA TYR A 576 -26.45 -0.87 21.87
C TYR A 576 -26.19 -2.38 21.83
N ALA A 577 -27.12 -3.11 21.21
CA ALA A 577 -27.11 -4.58 21.15
C ALA A 577 -25.86 -5.15 20.41
N PRO A 578 -25.59 -6.46 20.54
CA PRO A 578 -24.40 -7.08 19.96
C PRO A 578 -24.31 -7.00 18.43
N THR A 579 -23.09 -6.87 17.88
CA THR A 579 -22.81 -6.86 16.43
C THR A 579 -21.72 -7.86 16.04
N VAL A 580 -21.73 -8.35 14.80
CA VAL A 580 -20.72 -9.33 14.33
C VAL A 580 -19.28 -8.83 14.50
N HIS A 581 -19.02 -7.56 14.19
CA HIS A 581 -17.69 -6.96 14.31
C HIS A 581 -17.20 -6.90 15.76
N ALA A 582 -18.07 -6.55 16.72
CA ALA A 582 -17.71 -6.51 18.13
C ALA A 582 -17.21 -7.89 18.61
N GLN A 583 -17.84 -8.97 18.15
CA GLN A 583 -17.54 -10.34 18.57
C GLN A 583 -16.23 -10.79 17.95
N LEU A 584 -16.11 -10.56 16.64
CA LEU A 584 -14.95 -10.95 15.86
C LEU A 584 -13.67 -10.28 16.36
N ILE A 585 -13.69 -8.96 16.52
CA ILE A 585 -12.49 -8.22 16.93
C ILE A 585 -12.18 -8.45 18.42
N ALA A 586 -13.19 -8.63 19.29
CA ALA A 586 -12.93 -9.00 20.70
C ALA A 586 -12.27 -10.38 20.83
N LEU A 587 -12.70 -11.36 20.02
CA LEU A 587 -12.06 -12.69 19.95
C LEU A 587 -10.62 -12.56 19.45
N ASP A 588 -10.41 -11.79 18.37
CA ASP A 588 -9.09 -11.66 17.75
C ASP A 588 -8.07 -10.96 18.65
N ARG A 589 -8.49 -9.91 19.37
CA ARG A 589 -7.62 -9.10 20.24
C ARG A 589 -7.53 -9.61 21.68
N ASP A 590 -7.88 -10.89 21.88
CA ASP A 590 -7.86 -11.61 23.16
C ASP A 590 -8.54 -10.85 24.32
N LEU A 591 -9.70 -10.23 24.05
CA LEU A 591 -10.51 -9.62 25.11
C LEU A 591 -11.48 -10.61 25.74
N VAL A 592 -11.86 -11.67 25.02
CA VAL A 592 -12.82 -12.68 25.49
C VAL A 592 -12.16 -13.65 26.46
N PRO A 593 -12.63 -13.76 27.72
CA PRO A 593 -12.09 -14.72 28.68
C PRO A 593 -12.44 -16.15 28.25
N GLU A 594 -11.60 -17.11 28.66
CA GLU A 594 -11.69 -18.51 28.18
C GLU A 594 -13.08 -19.13 28.39
N ASN A 595 -13.73 -18.84 29.52
CA ASN A 595 -15.07 -19.34 29.85
C ASN A 595 -16.21 -18.73 29.01
N ARG A 596 -15.95 -17.72 28.18
CA ARG A 596 -16.93 -17.10 27.28
C ARG A 596 -16.63 -17.32 25.79
N LYS A 597 -15.42 -17.82 25.45
CA LYS A 597 -14.99 -17.96 24.04
C LYS A 597 -15.95 -18.80 23.22
N ASP A 598 -16.40 -19.95 23.74
CA ASP A 598 -17.29 -20.84 22.99
C ASP A 598 -18.66 -20.19 22.73
N ALA A 599 -19.22 -19.48 23.70
CA ALA A 599 -20.49 -18.77 23.52
C ALA A 599 -20.38 -17.63 22.50
N VAL A 600 -19.31 -16.82 22.59
CA VAL A 600 -19.07 -15.71 21.65
C VAL A 600 -18.80 -16.22 20.23
N ARG A 601 -18.04 -17.32 20.09
CA ARG A 601 -17.82 -17.99 18.80
C ARG A 601 -19.10 -18.53 18.21
N LYS A 602 -19.93 -19.18 19.03
CA LYS A 602 -21.25 -19.66 18.60
C LYS A 602 -22.10 -18.51 18.08
N TRP A 603 -22.23 -17.43 18.85
CA TRP A 603 -22.97 -16.23 18.41
C TRP A 603 -22.39 -15.67 17.11
N PHE A 604 -21.06 -15.56 17.00
CA PHE A 604 -20.39 -15.08 15.79
C PHE A 604 -20.73 -15.96 14.57
N LEU A 605 -20.56 -17.28 14.68
CA LEU A 605 -20.83 -18.23 13.61
C LEU A 605 -22.28 -18.21 13.14
N GLU A 606 -23.23 -18.00 14.07
CA GLU A 606 -24.66 -17.90 13.77
C GLU A 606 -25.03 -16.61 13.01
N ASN A 607 -24.23 -15.54 13.11
CA ASN A 607 -24.61 -14.21 12.62
C ASN A 607 -23.70 -13.62 11.52
N TYR A 608 -22.44 -14.05 11.39
CA TYR A 608 -21.51 -13.36 10.48
C TYR A 608 -21.86 -13.46 8.99
N LYS A 609 -22.67 -14.46 8.62
CA LYS A 609 -23.20 -14.66 7.27
C LYS A 609 -24.53 -13.95 7.01
N ASN A 610 -25.12 -13.27 8.01
CA ASN A 610 -26.33 -12.47 7.82
C ASN A 610 -26.13 -11.45 6.70
N GLN A 611 -27.23 -10.95 6.14
CA GLN A 611 -27.16 -9.89 5.14
C GLN A 611 -26.41 -8.68 5.72
N GLY A 612 -25.30 -8.33 5.09
CA GLY A 612 -24.53 -7.15 5.46
C GLY A 612 -24.97 -5.93 4.66
N MET A 613 -24.71 -4.76 5.24
CA MET A 613 -24.86 -3.46 4.59
C MET A 613 -23.53 -2.73 4.69
N LYS A 614 -23.36 -1.65 3.93
CA LYS A 614 -22.17 -0.79 4.03
C LYS A 614 -22.58 0.67 3.95
N HIS A 615 -21.90 1.53 4.70
CA HIS A 615 -22.08 2.98 4.64
C HIS A 615 -20.73 3.69 4.67
N CYS A 616 -20.61 4.82 3.98
CA CYS A 616 -19.42 5.66 3.95
C CYS A 616 -19.76 7.04 4.50
N CYS A 617 -18.88 7.59 5.34
CA CYS A 617 -18.98 8.92 5.93
C CYS A 617 -20.28 9.16 6.73
N ASN A 618 -20.18 8.97 8.06
CA ASN A 618 -21.32 8.83 8.98
C ASN A 618 -22.10 7.52 8.68
N ASN A 619 -22.90 7.02 9.63
CA ASN A 619 -23.80 5.90 9.37
C ASN A 619 -25.18 6.18 9.99
N PRO A 620 -26.16 6.71 9.21
CA PRO A 620 -27.50 7.00 9.73
C PRO A 620 -28.28 5.74 10.08
N ASP A 621 -27.95 4.61 9.45
CA ASP A 621 -28.68 3.35 9.55
C ASP A 621 -28.14 2.42 10.64
N PHE A 622 -27.15 2.87 11.43
CA PHE A 622 -26.47 2.03 12.41
C PHE A 622 -27.44 1.30 13.36
N LYS A 623 -28.50 1.97 13.82
CA LYS A 623 -29.50 1.38 14.72
C LYS A 623 -30.24 0.22 14.07
N MET A 624 -30.59 0.37 12.79
CA MET A 624 -31.23 -0.68 12.00
C MET A 624 -30.24 -1.84 11.77
N MET A 625 -29.01 -1.53 11.37
CA MET A 625 -27.95 -2.53 11.17
C MET A 625 -27.71 -3.38 12.42
N ILE A 626 -27.65 -2.74 13.60
CA ILE A 626 -27.51 -3.40 14.90
C ILE A 626 -28.72 -4.30 15.18
N LYS A 627 -29.95 -3.78 15.01
CA LYS A 627 -31.19 -4.54 15.23
C LYS A 627 -31.28 -5.77 14.32
N GLN A 628 -30.79 -5.66 13.08
CA GLN A 628 -30.78 -6.75 12.11
C GLN A 628 -29.59 -7.71 12.26
N LYS A 629 -28.65 -7.41 13.18
CA LYS A 629 -27.40 -8.16 13.34
C LYS A 629 -26.69 -8.37 12.00
N CYS A 630 -26.51 -7.28 11.25
CA CYS A 630 -25.90 -7.32 9.92
C CYS A 630 -24.58 -8.08 9.92
N GLY A 631 -24.41 -8.93 8.91
CA GLY A 631 -23.21 -9.74 8.72
C GLY A 631 -22.11 -8.98 7.97
N ILE A 632 -21.02 -9.69 7.68
CA ILE A 632 -19.83 -9.12 7.05
C ILE A 632 -20.03 -9.00 5.55
N ASN A 633 -19.77 -7.81 5.00
CA ASN A 633 -19.89 -7.47 3.58
C ASN A 633 -18.67 -6.81 2.94
N MET A 634 -17.55 -6.73 3.65
CA MET A 634 -16.28 -6.22 3.09
C MET A 634 -15.19 -7.31 3.06
N PRO A 635 -14.48 -7.48 1.94
CA PRO A 635 -13.35 -8.40 1.84
C PRO A 635 -12.30 -8.21 2.94
N VAL A 636 -11.94 -6.96 3.28
CA VAL A 636 -10.88 -6.67 4.27
C VAL A 636 -11.13 -7.31 5.64
N VAL A 637 -12.40 -7.39 6.08
CA VAL A 637 -12.79 -7.95 7.38
C VAL A 637 -12.56 -9.47 7.44
N TYR A 638 -12.56 -10.14 6.29
CA TYR A 638 -12.32 -11.59 6.23
C TYR A 638 -10.91 -11.98 6.64
N TYR A 639 -9.96 -11.03 6.77
CA TYR A 639 -8.70 -11.30 7.45
C TYR A 639 -8.96 -11.86 8.85
N TRP A 640 -9.73 -11.15 9.67
CA TRP A 640 -10.04 -11.59 11.04
C TRP A 640 -11.00 -12.79 11.05
N VAL A 641 -11.95 -12.88 10.12
CA VAL A 641 -12.84 -14.06 10.01
C VAL A 641 -12.03 -15.33 9.83
N PHE A 642 -11.15 -15.36 8.82
CA PHE A 642 -10.36 -16.56 8.54
C PHE A 642 -9.37 -16.88 9.66
N GLN A 643 -8.77 -15.86 10.27
CA GLN A 643 -7.92 -16.06 11.44
C GLN A 643 -8.69 -16.74 12.57
N GLU A 644 -9.90 -16.26 12.89
CA GLU A 644 -10.70 -16.84 13.97
C GLU A 644 -11.18 -18.27 13.64
N LEU A 645 -11.64 -18.52 12.42
CA LEU A 645 -12.02 -19.87 11.98
C LEU A 645 -10.86 -20.85 12.11
N TYR A 646 -9.64 -20.48 11.67
CA TYR A 646 -8.46 -21.32 11.86
C TYR A 646 -8.07 -21.47 13.34
N ARG A 647 -8.27 -20.43 14.16
CA ARG A 647 -7.96 -20.42 15.61
C ARG A 647 -8.86 -21.39 16.40
N MET A 648 -10.09 -21.63 15.95
CA MET A 648 -10.96 -22.70 16.49
C MET A 648 -10.39 -24.10 16.29
N ASN A 649 -9.46 -24.27 15.34
CA ASN A 649 -8.65 -25.45 15.18
C ASN A 649 -9.44 -26.77 15.05
N THR A 650 -10.51 -26.78 14.23
CA THR A 650 -11.20 -28.02 13.79
C THR A 650 -11.13 -28.21 12.27
N ASP A 651 -11.32 -29.44 11.79
CA ASP A 651 -11.36 -29.73 10.34
C ASP A 651 -12.58 -29.09 9.66
N GLN A 652 -13.68 -28.94 10.41
CA GLN A 652 -14.89 -28.27 9.91
C GLN A 652 -14.62 -26.79 9.63
N MET A 653 -13.84 -26.10 10.47
CA MET A 653 -13.51 -24.70 10.23
C MET A 653 -12.48 -24.52 9.10
N ASP A 654 -11.56 -25.47 8.90
CA ASP A 654 -10.71 -25.47 7.70
C ASP A 654 -11.55 -25.56 6.40
N GLN A 655 -12.61 -26.38 6.39
CA GLN A 655 -13.55 -26.47 5.27
C GLN A 655 -14.37 -25.20 5.11
N GLU A 656 -14.87 -24.65 6.21
CA GLU A 656 -15.64 -23.40 6.23
C GLU A 656 -14.87 -22.25 5.60
N VAL A 657 -13.56 -22.10 5.88
CA VAL A 657 -12.73 -21.07 5.23
C VAL A 657 -12.73 -21.21 3.71
N ILE A 658 -12.54 -22.42 3.18
CA ILE A 658 -12.55 -22.65 1.72
C ILE A 658 -13.93 -22.36 1.14
N GLN A 659 -14.99 -22.78 1.83
CA GLN A 659 -16.37 -22.52 1.41
C GLN A 659 -16.70 -21.03 1.40
N GLU A 660 -16.26 -20.27 2.40
CA GLU A 660 -16.44 -18.82 2.45
C GLU A 660 -15.63 -18.10 1.37
N ILE A 661 -14.38 -18.51 1.13
CA ILE A 661 -13.60 -18.00 -0.02
C ILE A 661 -14.38 -18.23 -1.31
N LYS A 662 -14.88 -19.44 -1.54
CA LYS A 662 -15.66 -19.76 -2.75
C LYS A 662 -16.96 -18.97 -2.81
N ARG A 663 -17.70 -18.85 -1.70
CA ARG A 663 -18.97 -18.12 -1.64
C ARG A 663 -18.81 -16.64 -2.02
N ARG A 664 -17.73 -16.00 -1.56
CA ARG A 664 -17.58 -14.55 -1.68
C ARG A 664 -16.69 -14.10 -2.83
N TRP A 665 -15.64 -14.86 -3.18
CA TRP A 665 -14.70 -14.50 -4.23
C TRP A 665 -14.98 -15.13 -5.58
N THR A 666 -15.75 -16.23 -5.67
CA THR A 666 -16.07 -16.83 -6.99
C THR A 666 -16.72 -15.83 -7.95
N PRO A 667 -17.71 -15.01 -7.52
CA PRO A 667 -18.29 -14.00 -8.41
C PRO A 667 -17.25 -12.98 -8.89
N MET A 668 -16.37 -12.49 -7.99
CA MET A 668 -15.27 -11.60 -8.36
C MET A 668 -14.33 -12.24 -9.39
N VAL A 669 -13.89 -13.48 -9.15
CA VAL A 669 -12.97 -14.20 -10.04
C VAL A 669 -13.58 -14.38 -11.42
N LYS A 670 -14.87 -14.77 -11.49
CA LYS A 670 -15.55 -14.99 -12.78
C LYS A 670 -15.78 -13.68 -13.52
N TYR A 671 -16.29 -12.66 -12.83
CA TYR A 671 -16.68 -11.38 -13.45
C TYR A 671 -15.45 -10.56 -13.87
N LEU A 672 -14.37 -10.58 -13.07
CA LEU A 672 -13.14 -9.82 -13.32
C LEU A 672 -12.04 -10.64 -13.98
N CYS A 673 -12.32 -11.84 -14.49
CA CYS A 673 -11.30 -12.75 -15.03
C CYS A 673 -10.47 -12.13 -16.17
N ASN A 674 -11.09 -11.33 -17.03
CA ASN A 674 -10.43 -10.63 -18.13
C ASN A 674 -9.52 -9.49 -17.62
N ILE A 675 -9.85 -8.87 -16.49
CA ILE A 675 -9.06 -7.80 -15.88
C ILE A 675 -7.88 -8.39 -15.10
N GLY A 676 -8.09 -9.52 -14.44
CA GLY A 676 -7.08 -10.23 -13.67
C GLY A 676 -6.76 -9.59 -12.31
N THR A 677 -7.66 -8.75 -11.78
CA THR A 677 -7.55 -8.11 -10.45
C THR A 677 -8.87 -8.28 -9.69
N LEU A 678 -8.87 -7.93 -8.40
CA LEU A 678 -10.00 -8.02 -7.48
C LEU A 678 -10.46 -6.64 -7.02
N GLY A 679 -11.72 -6.53 -6.59
CA GLY A 679 -12.35 -5.25 -6.22
C GLY A 679 -12.39 -4.98 -4.71
N GLU A 680 -12.84 -3.78 -4.36
CA GLU A 680 -12.91 -3.25 -2.98
C GLU A 680 -13.96 -3.96 -2.14
N SER A 681 -15.14 -4.15 -2.72
CA SER A 681 -16.31 -4.76 -2.09
C SER A 681 -16.70 -6.05 -2.80
N PHE A 682 -17.40 -6.94 -2.10
CA PHE A 682 -17.98 -8.13 -2.72
C PHE A 682 -18.99 -7.77 -3.81
N MET A 683 -19.05 -8.61 -4.84
CA MET A 683 -20.01 -8.52 -5.93
C MET A 683 -20.80 -9.82 -6.07
N ASN A 684 -21.99 -9.72 -6.67
CA ASN A 684 -22.76 -10.88 -7.09
C ASN A 684 -22.36 -11.35 -8.50
N ASP A 685 -22.97 -12.42 -8.99
CA ASP A 685 -22.66 -13.01 -10.30
C ASP A 685 -22.99 -12.09 -11.50
N LYS A 686 -23.76 -11.01 -11.27
CA LYS A 686 -24.04 -9.97 -12.27
C LYS A 686 -23.04 -8.81 -12.24
N GLY A 687 -22.05 -8.86 -11.34
CA GLY A 687 -21.08 -7.77 -11.12
C GLY A 687 -21.59 -6.62 -10.25
N GLU A 688 -22.78 -6.76 -9.64
CA GLU A 688 -23.35 -5.71 -8.78
C GLU A 688 -22.77 -5.80 -7.36
N GLY A 689 -22.48 -4.65 -6.73
CA GLY A 689 -22.02 -4.55 -5.33
C GLY A 689 -20.59 -4.02 -5.15
N SER A 690 -19.78 -4.09 -6.21
CA SER A 690 -18.45 -3.47 -6.26
C SER A 690 -18.39 -2.41 -7.36
N SER A 691 -17.85 -1.24 -7.02
CA SER A 691 -17.73 -0.09 -7.93
C SER A 691 -16.33 0.07 -8.53
N GLU A 692 -15.41 -0.85 -8.23
CA GLU A 692 -14.03 -0.80 -8.69
C GLU A 692 -13.47 -2.20 -8.95
N ALA A 693 -12.85 -2.39 -10.11
CA ALA A 693 -12.25 -3.66 -10.55
C ALA A 693 -10.82 -3.92 -10.01
N CYS A 694 -10.18 -2.98 -9.32
CA CYS A 694 -8.80 -3.11 -8.85
C CYS A 694 -8.56 -2.40 -7.51
N HIS A 695 -8.76 -3.12 -6.41
CA HIS A 695 -8.50 -2.65 -5.05
C HIS A 695 -7.94 -3.79 -4.19
N ASN A 696 -6.98 -3.46 -3.32
CA ASN A 696 -6.21 -4.41 -2.52
C ASN A 696 -7.06 -5.27 -1.55
N TYR A 697 -8.22 -4.81 -1.07
CA TYR A 697 -9.08 -5.53 -0.10
C TYR A 697 -9.43 -6.94 -0.57
N GLY A 698 -9.66 -7.11 -1.88
CA GLY A 698 -9.92 -8.41 -2.46
C GLY A 698 -8.75 -9.39 -2.38
N ALA A 699 -7.51 -8.95 -2.14
CA ALA A 699 -6.29 -9.75 -2.28
C ALA A 699 -5.97 -10.69 -1.09
N LEU A 700 -6.68 -10.57 0.04
CA LEU A 700 -6.43 -11.37 1.25
C LEU A 700 -6.31 -12.89 1.03
N PRO A 701 -7.11 -13.56 0.15
CA PRO A 701 -7.02 -15.00 -0.02
C PRO A 701 -5.64 -15.51 -0.45
N ALA A 702 -4.80 -14.71 -1.12
CA ALA A 702 -3.44 -15.14 -1.45
C ALA A 702 -2.63 -15.48 -0.20
N TYR A 703 -2.78 -14.71 0.88
CA TYR A 703 -2.14 -15.00 2.16
C TYR A 703 -2.66 -16.30 2.76
N PHE A 704 -3.98 -16.52 2.83
CA PHE A 704 -4.55 -17.70 3.49
C PHE A 704 -4.31 -19.00 2.70
N LEU A 705 -4.40 -18.96 1.37
CA LEU A 705 -4.08 -20.10 0.50
C LEU A 705 -2.59 -20.50 0.62
N SER A 706 -1.69 -19.53 0.77
CA SER A 706 -0.25 -19.81 0.94
C SER A 706 0.10 -20.23 2.38
N SER A 707 -0.48 -19.55 3.35
CA SER A 707 -0.09 -19.68 4.75
C SER A 707 -0.76 -20.84 5.45
N PHE A 708 -2.02 -21.13 5.11
CA PHE A 708 -2.80 -22.18 5.77
C PHE A 708 -3.02 -23.39 4.87
N ILE A 709 -3.44 -23.20 3.61
CA ILE A 709 -3.67 -24.35 2.73
C ILE A 709 -2.36 -25.03 2.31
N LEU A 710 -1.39 -24.29 1.74
CA LEU A 710 -0.04 -24.84 1.57
C LEU A 710 0.63 -25.09 2.92
N GLY A 711 0.37 -24.21 3.90
CA GLY A 711 0.70 -24.43 5.30
C GLY A 711 2.04 -23.84 5.73
N VAL A 712 2.59 -22.84 5.03
CA VAL A 712 3.92 -22.28 5.35
C VAL A 712 3.77 -20.91 6.02
N ARG A 713 4.27 -20.75 7.25
CA ARG A 713 4.23 -19.48 7.99
C ARG A 713 5.54 -19.21 8.70
N LEU A 714 5.82 -17.94 8.96
CA LEU A 714 6.86 -17.57 9.92
C LEU A 714 6.43 -18.00 11.34
N ASP A 715 7.37 -18.52 12.13
CA ASP A 715 7.12 -18.97 13.50
C ASP A 715 7.81 -18.04 14.50
N GLY A 716 7.10 -16.94 14.80
CA GLY A 716 7.60 -15.83 15.59
C GLY A 716 8.54 -14.90 14.81
N PRO A 717 9.34 -14.06 15.49
CA PRO A 717 10.16 -13.06 14.80
C PRO A 717 11.35 -13.66 14.04
N VAL A 718 11.87 -12.95 13.02
CA VAL A 718 12.90 -13.47 12.10
C VAL A 718 14.17 -13.95 12.78
N TRP A 719 14.59 -13.35 13.89
CA TRP A 719 15.78 -13.78 14.62
C TRP A 719 15.63 -15.15 15.29
N LYS A 720 14.40 -15.67 15.45
CA LYS A 720 14.18 -17.06 15.88
C LYS A 720 14.57 -18.07 14.81
N LYS A 721 14.68 -17.66 13.53
CA LYS A 721 15.04 -18.53 12.39
C LYS A 721 14.16 -19.78 12.31
N ARG A 722 12.85 -19.59 12.53
CA ARG A 722 11.86 -20.66 12.59
C ARG A 722 10.71 -20.42 11.62
N VAL A 723 10.24 -21.49 11.02
CA VAL A 723 9.01 -21.54 10.21
C VAL A 723 8.09 -22.63 10.74
N LEU A 724 6.80 -22.48 10.46
CA LEU A 724 5.76 -23.46 10.73
C LEU A 724 5.31 -24.10 9.42
N ILE A 725 5.26 -25.42 9.40
CA ILE A 725 4.69 -26.23 8.30
C ILE A 725 3.44 -26.94 8.84
N GLU A 726 2.28 -26.37 8.60
CA GLU A 726 0.99 -26.87 9.07
C GLU A 726 -0.07 -26.71 7.97
N PRO A 727 -0.18 -27.70 7.05
CA PRO A 727 -1.17 -27.66 5.98
C PRO A 727 -2.59 -27.92 6.53
N ARG A 728 -3.47 -26.96 6.28
CA ARG A 728 -4.91 -26.97 6.58
C ARG A 728 -5.66 -27.46 5.35
N LEU A 729 -5.96 -28.75 5.30
CA LEU A 729 -6.31 -29.41 4.04
C LEU A 729 -7.71 -29.07 3.51
N GLY A 730 -8.65 -28.77 4.41
CA GLY A 730 -10.08 -28.66 4.07
C GLY A 730 -10.58 -29.85 3.24
N ASP A 731 -11.38 -29.58 2.21
CA ASP A 731 -11.92 -30.54 1.25
C ASP A 731 -11.01 -30.80 0.03
N LEU A 732 -9.88 -30.11 -0.08
CA LEU A 732 -8.97 -30.24 -1.21
C LEU A 732 -8.24 -31.59 -1.22
N THR A 733 -7.96 -32.11 -2.42
CA THR A 733 -7.26 -33.39 -2.62
C THR A 733 -5.76 -33.23 -2.81
N PHE A 734 -5.31 -32.07 -3.30
CA PHE A 734 -3.90 -31.69 -3.32
C PHE A 734 -3.75 -30.18 -3.29
N ALA A 735 -2.60 -29.71 -2.81
CA ALA A 735 -2.10 -28.36 -3.07
C ALA A 735 -0.58 -28.38 -3.23
N GLN A 736 -0.06 -27.50 -4.07
CA GLN A 736 1.38 -27.32 -4.29
C GLN A 736 1.68 -25.88 -4.65
N GLY A 737 2.90 -25.45 -4.35
CA GLY A 737 3.34 -24.12 -4.70
C GLY A 737 4.68 -23.73 -4.11
N LYS A 738 4.93 -22.43 -4.13
CA LYS A 738 6.09 -21.77 -3.54
C LYS A 738 5.58 -20.67 -2.64
N VAL A 739 6.02 -20.67 -1.39
CA VAL A 739 5.73 -19.60 -0.43
C VAL A 739 7.00 -18.82 -0.19
N VAL A 740 6.97 -17.53 -0.47
CA VAL A 740 8.04 -16.61 -0.06
C VAL A 740 7.97 -16.42 1.44
N THR A 741 9.12 -16.36 2.09
CA THR A 741 9.29 -16.00 3.50
C THR A 741 10.48 -15.07 3.62
N GLU A 742 10.63 -14.43 4.78
CA GLU A 742 11.76 -13.56 5.10
C GLU A 742 13.11 -14.29 4.99
N PHE A 743 13.11 -15.63 5.03
CA PHE A 743 14.31 -16.46 4.91
C PHE A 743 14.57 -17.04 3.51
N GLY A 744 13.66 -16.80 2.56
CA GLY A 744 13.72 -17.37 1.21
C GLY A 744 12.43 -18.09 0.80
N VAL A 745 12.49 -18.73 -0.36
CA VAL A 745 11.34 -19.45 -0.93
C VAL A 745 11.29 -20.88 -0.40
N ILE A 746 10.13 -21.28 0.11
CA ILE A 746 9.82 -22.66 0.52
C ILE A 746 8.92 -23.29 -0.55
N PRO A 747 9.44 -24.17 -1.43
CA PRO A 747 8.58 -25.02 -2.25
C PRO A 747 7.90 -26.05 -1.34
N ILE A 748 6.61 -26.27 -1.57
CA ILE A 748 5.81 -27.22 -0.79
C ILE A 748 4.73 -27.86 -1.66
N SER A 749 4.45 -29.12 -1.39
CA SER A 749 3.38 -29.88 -2.02
C SER A 749 2.85 -30.93 -1.05
N TRP A 750 1.55 -31.19 -1.13
CA TRP A 750 0.92 -32.32 -0.45
C TRP A 750 -0.22 -32.89 -1.29
N LYS A 751 -0.51 -34.18 -1.13
CA LYS A 751 -1.56 -34.89 -1.87
C LYS A 751 -2.20 -35.98 -1.01
N LYS A 752 -3.52 -35.94 -0.88
CA LYS A 752 -4.31 -36.98 -0.21
C LYS A 752 -4.35 -38.25 -1.07
N SER A 753 -4.38 -39.42 -0.45
CA SER A 753 -4.73 -40.67 -1.13
C SER A 753 -6.19 -40.66 -1.57
N LYS A 754 -6.54 -41.55 -2.51
CA LYS A 754 -7.92 -41.70 -3.02
C LYS A 754 -8.96 -41.93 -1.91
N ASN A 755 -8.58 -42.61 -0.83
CA ASN A 755 -9.46 -42.88 0.31
C ASN A 755 -9.39 -41.81 1.42
N GLY A 756 -8.60 -40.74 1.24
CA GLY A 756 -8.43 -39.66 2.21
C GLY A 756 -7.67 -40.03 3.49
N LYS A 757 -7.24 -41.28 3.65
CA LYS A 757 -6.61 -41.79 4.88
C LYS A 757 -5.10 -41.57 4.96
N SER A 758 -4.49 -41.01 3.91
CA SER A 758 -3.06 -40.69 3.91
C SER A 758 -2.76 -39.42 3.12
N LEU A 759 -1.63 -38.80 3.42
CA LEU A 759 -1.14 -37.57 2.80
C LEU A 759 0.35 -37.73 2.48
N ALA A 760 0.67 -37.70 1.19
CA ALA A 760 2.04 -37.55 0.72
C ALA A 760 2.43 -36.07 0.78
N PHE A 761 3.67 -35.76 1.15
CA PHE A 761 4.17 -34.38 1.21
C PHE A 761 5.62 -34.28 0.76
N HIS A 762 5.98 -33.10 0.25
CA HIS A 762 7.36 -32.71 -0.05
C HIS A 762 7.53 -31.20 0.12
N PHE A 763 8.55 -30.78 0.86
CA PHE A 763 8.96 -29.38 0.97
C PHE A 763 10.46 -29.24 1.24
N SER A 764 10.99 -28.02 1.09
CA SER A 764 12.40 -27.71 1.37
C SER A 764 12.54 -26.46 2.23
N ILE A 765 13.28 -26.59 3.32
CA ILE A 765 13.53 -25.49 4.27
C ILE A 765 14.87 -24.80 3.92
N PRO A 766 14.91 -23.45 3.83
CA PRO A 766 16.13 -22.71 3.57
C PRO A 766 17.26 -23.05 4.56
N LYS A 767 18.50 -22.99 4.07
CA LYS A 767 19.69 -23.30 4.87
C LYS A 767 19.75 -22.44 6.13
N GLY A 768 19.97 -23.07 7.28
CA GLY A 768 20.08 -22.38 8.58
C GLY A 768 18.74 -22.05 9.26
N ILE A 769 17.61 -22.44 8.66
CA ILE A 769 16.26 -22.29 9.22
C ILE A 769 15.75 -23.63 9.74
N ARG A 770 14.94 -23.59 10.79
CA ARG A 770 14.29 -24.76 11.37
C ARG A 770 12.78 -24.70 11.19
N ALA A 771 12.15 -25.84 10.98
CA ALA A 771 10.71 -25.98 10.91
C ALA A 771 10.15 -26.70 12.14
N GLU A 772 9.03 -26.20 12.66
CA GLU A 772 8.06 -27.00 13.41
C GLU A 772 6.98 -27.46 12.43
N ILE A 773 6.69 -28.76 12.41
CA ILE A 773 5.74 -29.36 11.49
C ILE A 773 4.54 -29.84 12.29
N HIS A 774 3.34 -29.63 11.79
CA HIS A 774 2.10 -30.23 12.26
C HIS A 774 1.36 -30.87 11.09
N PHE A 775 1.34 -32.20 11.04
CA PHE A 775 0.56 -32.94 10.06
C PHE A 775 -0.79 -33.37 10.63
N PRO A 776 -1.88 -33.29 9.85
CA PRO A 776 -3.18 -33.73 10.31
C PRO A 776 -3.21 -35.25 10.50
N ILE A 777 -3.92 -35.71 11.52
CA ILE A 777 -4.16 -37.13 11.77
C ILE A 777 -5.31 -37.59 10.88
N LEU A 778 -5.00 -38.44 9.89
CA LEU A 778 -5.96 -38.93 8.89
C LEU A 778 -6.46 -40.36 9.14
N SER A 779 -5.91 -41.05 10.14
CA SER A 779 -6.35 -42.38 10.56
C SER A 779 -6.19 -42.61 12.06
N HIS A 780 -6.93 -43.59 12.59
CA HIS A 780 -6.88 -43.97 14.01
C HIS A 780 -5.54 -44.60 14.45
N LYS A 781 -4.70 -45.06 13.53
CA LYS A 781 -3.41 -45.69 13.84
C LYS A 781 -2.29 -45.04 13.02
N PRO A 782 -1.96 -43.78 13.33
CA PRO A 782 -1.17 -42.98 12.43
C PRO A 782 0.25 -43.54 12.27
N THR A 783 0.78 -43.40 11.06
CA THR A 783 2.18 -43.69 10.73
C THR A 783 2.79 -42.49 10.04
N LEU A 784 3.88 -41.96 10.58
CA LEU A 784 4.63 -40.85 9.97
C LEU A 784 5.99 -41.36 9.47
N ILE A 785 6.21 -41.18 8.17
CA ILE A 785 7.48 -41.48 7.51
C ILE A 785 8.04 -40.17 6.96
N ILE A 786 9.27 -39.82 7.34
CA ILE A 786 10.00 -38.66 6.82
C ILE A 786 11.37 -39.13 6.34
N ASN A 787 11.74 -38.80 5.10
CA ASN A 787 13.04 -39.13 4.49
C ASN A 787 13.40 -40.61 4.68
N ASN A 788 12.45 -41.50 4.38
CA ASN A 788 12.54 -42.96 4.55
C ASN A 788 12.69 -43.46 6.00
N MET A 789 12.58 -42.58 7.00
CA MET A 789 12.59 -42.96 8.42
C MET A 789 11.18 -42.97 8.99
N ILE A 790 10.80 -44.07 9.62
CA ILE A 790 9.59 -44.15 10.44
C ILE A 790 9.83 -43.37 11.74
N LEU A 791 9.04 -42.32 11.96
CA LEU A 791 9.10 -41.47 13.17
C LEU A 791 7.93 -41.73 14.13
N LEU A 792 6.80 -42.21 13.61
CA LEU A 792 5.63 -42.66 14.36
C LEU A 792 5.09 -43.93 13.70
N LYS A 793 4.77 -44.97 14.50
CA LYS A 793 4.04 -46.16 14.03
C LYS A 793 3.13 -46.67 15.14
N ARG A 794 1.81 -46.72 14.90
CA ARG A 794 0.82 -47.27 15.86
C ARG A 794 1.02 -46.72 17.29
N ASN A 795 1.19 -45.40 17.41
CA ASN A 795 1.45 -44.66 18.66
C ASN A 795 2.84 -44.81 19.30
N ILE A 796 3.75 -45.62 18.73
CA ILE A 796 5.16 -45.65 19.13
C ILE A 796 5.87 -44.47 18.48
N ARG A 797 6.34 -43.52 19.30
CA ARG A 797 6.94 -42.24 18.88
C ARG A 797 8.46 -42.27 19.03
N LYS A 798 9.20 -41.77 18.04
CA LYS A 798 10.61 -41.40 18.24
C LYS A 798 10.73 -40.10 19.04
N LYS A 799 11.89 -39.89 19.65
CA LYS A 799 12.22 -38.64 20.38
C LYS A 799 12.00 -37.43 19.47
N GLY A 800 11.27 -36.42 19.97
CA GLY A 800 10.96 -35.20 19.22
C GLY A 800 9.64 -35.23 18.43
N VAL A 801 8.90 -36.35 18.47
CA VAL A 801 7.55 -36.47 17.90
C VAL A 801 6.51 -36.40 19.00
N THR A 802 5.51 -35.54 18.85
CA THR A 802 4.32 -35.51 19.70
C THR A 802 3.07 -35.68 18.84
N SER A 803 1.95 -36.06 19.46
CA SER A 803 0.66 -35.96 18.78
C SER A 803 -0.45 -35.66 19.79
N ASN A 804 -1.46 -34.93 19.33
CA ASN A 804 -2.72 -34.69 20.05
C ASN A 804 -3.89 -35.28 19.24
N GLN A 805 -5.13 -34.83 19.46
CA GLN A 805 -6.30 -35.34 18.73
C GLN A 805 -6.29 -35.01 17.23
N ARG A 806 -5.61 -33.93 16.83
CA ARG A 806 -5.65 -33.40 15.46
C ARG A 806 -4.31 -33.49 14.73
N TRP A 807 -3.21 -33.31 15.45
CA TRP A 807 -1.89 -33.06 14.90
C TRP A 807 -0.87 -34.10 15.33
N ILE A 808 0.01 -34.47 14.39
CA ILE A 808 1.31 -35.09 14.65
C ILE A 808 2.36 -34.01 14.47
N SER A 809 3.13 -33.73 15.51
CA SER A 809 4.10 -32.64 15.53
C SER A 809 5.53 -33.13 15.51
N VAL A 810 6.39 -32.48 14.73
CA VAL A 810 7.83 -32.74 14.67
C VAL A 810 8.59 -31.43 14.76
N LYS A 811 9.53 -31.33 15.70
CA LYS A 811 10.31 -30.10 15.95
C LYS A 811 11.69 -30.15 15.30
N ASN A 812 12.25 -28.97 15.03
CA ASN A 812 13.62 -28.76 14.56
C ASN A 812 13.94 -29.46 13.23
N VAL A 813 13.00 -29.52 12.30
CA VAL A 813 13.23 -30.12 10.97
C VAL A 813 13.97 -29.14 10.06
N SER A 814 14.86 -29.63 9.20
CA SER A 814 15.63 -28.79 8.27
C SER A 814 15.92 -29.54 6.96
N GLY A 815 16.32 -28.80 5.93
CA GLY A 815 16.67 -29.35 4.62
C GLY A 815 15.44 -29.79 3.81
N SER A 816 15.67 -30.76 2.91
CA SER A 816 14.61 -31.35 2.09
C SER A 816 13.86 -32.42 2.89
N VAL A 817 12.53 -32.35 2.85
CA VAL A 817 11.64 -33.23 3.62
C VAL A 817 10.59 -33.80 2.70
N PHE A 818 10.58 -35.13 2.54
CA PHE A 818 9.54 -35.85 1.81
C PHE A 818 9.04 -37.03 2.63
N GLY A 819 7.79 -37.43 2.41
CA GLY A 819 7.21 -38.48 3.23
C GLY A 819 5.73 -38.70 3.04
N ASN A 820 5.18 -39.52 3.93
CA ASN A 820 3.76 -39.80 4.02
C ASN A 820 3.32 -39.83 5.48
N VAL A 821 2.14 -39.29 5.75
CA VAL A 821 1.37 -39.58 6.96
C VAL A 821 0.17 -40.44 6.57
N ASN A 822 0.04 -41.60 7.22
CA ASN A 822 -1.10 -42.52 7.08
C ASN A 822 -1.88 -42.59 8.37
#